data_AF-A0AAN6RWD3-F1
#
_entry.id   AF-A0AAN6RWD3-F1
#
_cell.length_a   1.000
_cell.length_b   1.000
_cell.length_c   1.000
_cell.angle_alpha   90.00
_cell.angle_beta   90.00
_cell.angle_gamma   90.00
#
_symmetry.space_group_name_H-M   'P 1'
#
loop_
_entity.id
_entity.type
_entity.pdbx_description
1 polymer ?
#
loop_
_entity_poly.entity_id
_entity_poly.type
_entity_poly.pdbx_seq_one_letter_code
_entity_poly.pdbx_strand_id
1 'polypeptide(L)'
;MGRAPETARDPRPPICGMRRGWVITGVVLSGLVLLATFPSLRPHAGPAPAPASGSAGAGDSPKHFVYNADQLANSSPYGQFPLADDPFRFMPCTPATVPPPLDDTSAEKTWASRFDPNPDHWSWVLPREQGNTTTGGDPYAGRGIYMCGYLEVPLDYTNKSDSRIARLAVTKLQVSGLARQGDTSSLSAGKKSARTIVIEPGGPGGSGTSYAWRAAQNITQRFSDGQFDVLGWDPRGVNASLPAVACFRHDSSRDHWTLLTSLHHAVSGSPRAQLKLVDAMNAAVMRACWEKHGDLGRFFGTGFVAQDLERIRMALGEDELTGYLVSYGTGIGQTYAALFPDSVGRVILDGTEYVRDHRLRGGFGWTALDNGTDAWRDGFLGECVNAGPEYCALAKPKKDGANQVTLKDLETRMDALLTSLVNRPVPAYLPSSGPTMVTYSSLVDSLYGAMYNARSWPALAQSLSELEDGNATLAATLLETSTWWYDPEEPCSANPVPGSDNELGNIVICADSYDAPGPDDLDWWLSLWGNMTTKSWIAGNSRFYSVLPCRHFLTYWPQPAGVYRGDLNHTLKHPVLLIAETYDPATPLRNGRRLLQEMGKNARLIAHHGYGHSSRDTSNCTETIARAYIMNGTLPDEAETACYADEKPYLYGVQKQKVAAAVPVKTQDPVEAWREHLAELSYLDPRL
;
A
#
# COMPACT_ATOMS: atom_id res chain seq x y z
N MET A 1 -8.99 -38.04 3.62
CA MET A 1 -10.28 -38.68 3.97
C MET A 1 -10.49 -38.55 5.46
N GLY A 2 -11.62 -37.97 5.87
CA GLY A 2 -11.99 -37.73 7.26
C GLY A 2 -12.87 -36.47 7.36
N ARG A 3 -14.20 -36.66 7.41
CA ARG A 3 -15.20 -35.59 7.51
C ARG A 3 -15.02 -34.80 8.82
N ALA A 4 -14.92 -33.48 8.73
CA ALA A 4 -15.07 -32.58 9.86
C ALA A 4 -16.56 -32.50 10.27
N PRO A 5 -16.89 -32.49 11.57
CA PRO A 5 -18.26 -32.31 12.02
C PRO A 5 -18.66 -30.82 12.00
N GLU A 6 -19.78 -30.52 11.35
CA GLU A 6 -20.53 -29.27 11.52
C GLU A 6 -21.03 -29.17 12.96
N THR A 7 -20.52 -28.19 13.71
CA THR A 7 -21.31 -27.31 14.60
C THR A 7 -20.37 -26.28 15.23
N ALA A 8 -20.36 -25.06 14.70
CA ALA A 8 -19.97 -23.88 15.47
C ALA A 8 -21.05 -22.83 15.25
N ARG A 9 -21.87 -22.62 16.28
CA ARG A 9 -22.81 -21.51 16.34
C ARG A 9 -22.00 -20.22 16.31
N ASP A 10 -22.40 -19.34 15.41
CA ASP A 10 -21.94 -17.97 15.29
C ASP A 10 -21.98 -17.25 16.66
N PRO A 11 -20.85 -16.82 17.25
CA PRO A 11 -20.90 -15.99 18.43
C PRO A 11 -21.27 -14.58 17.97
N ARG A 12 -22.50 -14.17 18.30
CA ARG A 12 -22.93 -12.76 18.20
C ARG A 12 -21.84 -11.85 18.79
N PRO A 13 -21.57 -10.68 18.18
CA PRO A 13 -20.56 -9.77 18.68
C PRO A 13 -20.83 -9.39 20.14
N PRO A 14 -19.79 -9.17 20.96
CA PRO A 14 -20.00 -8.71 22.32
C PRO A 14 -20.71 -7.36 22.29
N ILE A 15 -21.89 -7.30 22.91
CA ILE A 15 -22.56 -6.04 23.21
C ILE A 15 -21.66 -5.29 24.19
N CYS A 16 -21.14 -4.14 23.75
CA CYS A 16 -20.29 -3.29 24.56
C CYS A 16 -21.12 -2.70 25.71
N GLY A 17 -20.92 -3.22 26.92
CA GLY A 17 -21.63 -2.73 28.11
C GLY A 17 -21.88 -3.78 29.17
N MET A 18 -20.84 -4.44 29.67
CA MET A 18 -20.86 -4.96 31.05
C MET A 18 -19.44 -5.12 31.56
N ARG A 19 -19.05 -4.25 32.50
CA ARG A 19 -17.89 -4.44 33.37
C ARG A 19 -18.01 -5.83 34.01
N ARG A 20 -17.14 -6.77 33.63
CA ARG A 20 -16.96 -7.99 34.43
C ARG A 20 -16.26 -7.58 35.72
N GLY A 21 -17.03 -7.53 36.81
CA GLY A 21 -16.50 -7.39 38.15
C GLY A 21 -15.53 -8.53 38.43
N TRP A 22 -14.32 -8.17 38.86
CA TRP A 22 -13.32 -9.13 39.31
C TRP A 22 -13.80 -9.75 40.62
N VAL A 23 -14.09 -11.05 40.60
CA VAL A 23 -14.17 -11.85 41.82
C VAL A 23 -12.80 -12.49 42.01
N ILE A 24 -12.04 -11.94 42.96
CA ILE A 24 -10.87 -12.59 43.53
C ILE A 24 -11.40 -13.80 44.32
N THR A 25 -10.96 -15.01 43.98
CA THR A 25 -11.05 -16.13 44.91
C THR A 25 -9.74 -16.90 44.87
N GLY A 26 -8.97 -16.74 45.94
CA GLY A 26 -7.78 -17.53 46.23
C GLY A 26 -8.16 -18.98 46.52
N VAL A 27 -7.30 -19.89 46.06
CA VAL A 27 -7.42 -21.33 46.31
C VAL A 27 -6.82 -21.65 47.68
N VAL A 28 -7.63 -22.20 48.59
CA VAL A 28 -7.18 -23.03 49.72
C VAL A 28 -8.05 -24.29 49.77
N LEU A 29 -7.38 -25.44 49.93
CA LEU A 29 -7.93 -26.79 49.98
C LEU A 29 -8.91 -27.06 51.14
N SER A 30 -9.94 -27.89 50.88
CA SER A 30 -10.26 -29.17 51.59
C SER A 30 -11.77 -29.41 51.77
N GLY A 31 -12.24 -30.64 51.52
CA GLY A 31 -13.37 -31.24 52.27
C GLY A 31 -14.69 -31.52 51.55
N LEU A 32 -14.74 -32.61 50.76
CA LEU A 32 -15.66 -33.76 50.88
C LEU A 32 -17.11 -33.54 51.46
N VAL A 33 -18.14 -33.89 50.67
CA VAL A 33 -19.27 -34.84 50.96
C VAL A 33 -20.73 -34.43 50.56
N LEU A 34 -21.33 -35.35 49.76
CA LEU A 34 -22.74 -35.82 49.58
C LEU A 34 -23.89 -34.97 48.96
N LEU A 35 -24.32 -35.44 47.76
CA LEU A 35 -25.66 -35.94 47.35
C LEU A 35 -26.96 -35.12 47.55
N ALA A 36 -27.70 -34.86 46.45
CA ALA A 36 -29.11 -35.31 46.24
C ALA A 36 -29.73 -34.85 44.88
N THR A 37 -30.05 -35.84 44.03
CA THR A 37 -31.25 -36.06 43.16
C THR A 37 -32.12 -34.91 42.58
N PHE A 38 -32.14 -34.81 41.22
CA PHE A 38 -33.24 -34.88 40.19
C PHE A 38 -34.70 -34.39 40.49
N PRO A 39 -35.60 -34.09 39.50
CA PRO A 39 -35.50 -34.28 38.03
C PRO A 39 -36.13 -33.19 37.09
N SER A 40 -35.80 -33.32 35.79
CA SER A 40 -36.63 -33.20 34.56
C SER A 40 -37.48 -31.96 34.24
N LEU A 41 -37.33 -31.44 33.01
CA LEU A 41 -38.41 -31.32 31.98
C LEU A 41 -37.85 -30.85 30.61
N ARG A 42 -38.19 -31.59 29.55
CA ARG A 42 -38.12 -31.31 28.09
C ARG A 42 -39.25 -32.14 27.46
N PRO A 43 -39.61 -32.00 26.16
CA PRO A 43 -39.70 -30.82 25.30
C PRO A 43 -41.06 -30.81 24.52
N HIS A 44 -41.36 -29.77 23.74
CA HIS A 44 -42.39 -29.84 22.67
C HIS A 44 -41.85 -29.28 21.35
N ALA A 45 -42.10 -30.05 20.30
CA ALA A 45 -41.73 -29.82 18.91
C ALA A 45 -42.99 -29.51 18.07
N GLY A 46 -42.82 -28.76 16.99
CA GLY A 46 -43.82 -28.52 15.95
C GLY A 46 -43.16 -28.16 14.62
N PRO A 47 -43.80 -28.40 13.46
CA PRO A 47 -43.15 -29.05 12.32
C PRO A 47 -42.85 -28.13 11.11
N ALA A 48 -42.03 -28.67 10.20
CA ALA A 48 -41.69 -28.13 8.88
C ALA A 48 -42.79 -28.37 7.82
N PRO A 49 -42.69 -27.70 6.66
CA PRO A 49 -43.13 -28.29 5.39
C PRO A 49 -42.01 -28.31 4.32
N ALA A 50 -42.10 -29.30 3.44
CA ALA A 50 -41.26 -29.53 2.26
C ALA A 50 -42.12 -29.42 0.96
N PRO A 51 -41.63 -29.78 -0.24
CA PRO A 51 -41.21 -28.86 -1.29
C PRO A 51 -42.12 -28.89 -2.55
N ALA A 52 -41.91 -27.97 -3.49
CA ALA A 52 -42.54 -28.03 -4.81
C ALA A 52 -41.50 -27.90 -5.94
N SER A 53 -41.63 -28.82 -6.89
CA SER A 53 -40.84 -29.07 -8.09
C SER A 53 -41.23 -28.18 -9.28
N GLY A 54 -40.27 -27.85 -10.15
CA GLY A 54 -40.51 -27.29 -11.49
C GLY A 54 -39.27 -27.41 -12.38
N SER A 55 -39.43 -27.91 -13.60
CA SER A 55 -38.44 -28.49 -14.51
C SER A 55 -37.79 -27.52 -15.52
N ALA A 56 -36.51 -27.80 -15.81
CA ALA A 56 -35.73 -27.73 -17.06
C ALA A 56 -36.03 -26.68 -18.18
N GLY A 57 -34.94 -26.02 -18.62
CA GLY A 57 -34.79 -25.38 -19.93
C GLY A 57 -33.35 -24.89 -20.15
N ALA A 58 -32.68 -25.35 -21.21
CA ALA A 58 -31.32 -25.00 -21.61
C ALA A 58 -31.30 -23.86 -22.67
N GLY A 59 -30.24 -23.06 -22.72
CA GLY A 59 -29.82 -22.32 -23.93
C GLY A 59 -29.59 -20.79 -23.82
N ASP A 60 -28.35 -20.40 -24.12
CA ASP A 60 -27.84 -19.17 -24.76
C ASP A 60 -27.77 -17.77 -24.09
N SER A 61 -26.51 -17.31 -24.01
CA SER A 61 -25.93 -15.97 -24.26
C SER A 61 -26.35 -14.76 -23.40
N PRO A 62 -25.41 -13.92 -22.91
CA PRO A 62 -25.71 -12.75 -22.10
C PRO A 62 -26.37 -11.67 -22.97
N LYS A 63 -27.64 -11.36 -22.67
CA LYS A 63 -28.38 -10.27 -23.33
C LYS A 63 -28.02 -8.94 -22.69
N HIS A 64 -27.64 -7.99 -23.55
CA HIS A 64 -27.54 -6.56 -23.26
C HIS A 64 -28.76 -6.05 -22.48
N PHE A 65 -28.51 -5.24 -21.46
CA PHE A 65 -29.54 -4.66 -20.61
C PHE A 65 -30.10 -3.37 -21.24
N VAL A 66 -31.43 -3.29 -21.36
CA VAL A 66 -32.17 -2.06 -21.71
C VAL A 66 -32.90 -1.59 -20.45
N TYR A 67 -32.56 -0.38 -19.97
CA TYR A 67 -33.11 0.23 -18.77
C TYR A 67 -34.55 0.73 -18.96
N ASN A 68 -35.38 0.60 -17.92
CA ASN A 68 -36.78 1.04 -17.90
C ASN A 68 -36.87 2.36 -17.11
N ALA A 69 -37.30 3.44 -17.76
CA ALA A 69 -37.03 4.83 -17.39
C ALA A 69 -37.88 5.45 -16.24
N ASP A 70 -38.70 4.67 -15.53
CA ASP A 70 -39.82 5.23 -14.75
C ASP A 70 -39.65 5.23 -13.21
N GLN A 71 -38.43 5.21 -12.67
CA GLN A 71 -38.22 5.39 -11.23
C GLN A 71 -37.09 6.37 -10.89
N LEU A 72 -37.42 7.66 -10.82
CA LEU A 72 -37.15 8.60 -9.69
C LEU A 72 -37.24 10.06 -10.18
N ALA A 73 -38.15 10.82 -9.59
CA ALA A 73 -38.23 12.26 -9.71
C ALA A 73 -37.05 12.94 -9.00
N ASN A 74 -35.90 13.02 -9.68
CA ASN A 74 -34.83 14.03 -9.57
C ASN A 74 -33.67 13.56 -10.46
N SER A 75 -33.74 13.83 -11.76
CA SER A 75 -32.63 13.57 -12.67
C SER A 75 -31.43 14.44 -12.28
N SER A 76 -30.27 13.82 -12.01
CA SER A 76 -29.04 14.58 -11.80
C SER A 76 -28.78 15.52 -12.99
N PRO A 77 -28.28 16.75 -12.77
CA PRO A 77 -27.98 17.67 -13.86
C PRO A 77 -26.90 17.14 -14.83
N TYR A 78 -26.15 16.12 -14.43
CA TYR A 78 -25.10 15.48 -15.24
C TYR A 78 -25.53 14.11 -15.82
N GLY A 79 -26.79 13.72 -15.65
CA GLY A 79 -27.36 12.49 -16.19
C GLY A 79 -27.31 11.28 -15.27
N GLN A 80 -27.36 10.08 -15.84
CA GLN A 80 -27.49 8.85 -15.07
C GLN A 80 -26.18 8.06 -15.11
N PHE A 81 -25.89 7.40 -13.99
CA PHE A 81 -24.75 6.51 -13.84
C PHE A 81 -25.19 5.20 -13.17
N PRO A 82 -24.50 4.08 -13.42
CA PRO A 82 -23.46 3.92 -14.44
C PRO A 82 -24.02 4.07 -15.86
N LEU A 83 -23.16 4.44 -16.82
CA LEU A 83 -23.54 4.46 -18.23
C LEU A 83 -23.72 3.04 -18.75
N ALA A 84 -24.66 2.86 -19.69
CA ALA A 84 -24.82 1.57 -20.37
C ALA A 84 -23.53 1.18 -21.10
N ASP A 85 -23.19 -0.11 -21.05
CA ASP A 85 -22.00 -0.70 -21.69
C ASP A 85 -20.64 -0.11 -21.25
N ASP A 86 -20.57 0.68 -20.17
CA ASP A 86 -19.30 1.07 -19.56
C ASP A 86 -18.68 -0.14 -18.84
N PRO A 87 -17.51 -0.65 -19.29
CA PRO A 87 -16.91 -1.84 -18.70
C PRO A 87 -16.51 -1.66 -17.22
N PHE A 88 -16.24 -0.42 -16.80
CA PHE A 88 -15.92 -0.09 -15.41
C PHE A 88 -17.15 0.28 -14.58
N ARG A 89 -18.30 0.49 -15.24
CA ARG A 89 -19.54 0.95 -14.61
C ARG A 89 -19.30 2.20 -13.77
N PHE A 90 -18.59 3.20 -14.31
CA PHE A 90 -18.21 4.37 -13.53
C PHE A 90 -19.43 5.16 -13.04
N MET A 91 -19.33 5.67 -11.82
CA MET A 91 -20.20 6.72 -11.29
C MET A 91 -19.38 7.70 -10.44
N PRO A 92 -19.87 8.92 -10.20
CA PRO A 92 -19.21 9.86 -9.30
C PRO A 92 -18.98 9.24 -7.91
N CYS A 93 -17.76 9.33 -7.41
CA CYS A 93 -17.38 8.72 -6.15
C CYS A 93 -18.11 9.37 -4.96
N THR A 94 -18.68 8.53 -4.10
CA THR A 94 -19.20 8.85 -2.77
C THR A 94 -18.70 7.80 -1.76
N PRO A 95 -18.86 8.02 -0.44
CA PRO A 95 -18.54 6.97 0.55
C PRO A 95 -19.30 5.64 0.35
N ALA A 96 -20.41 5.65 -0.40
CA ALA A 96 -21.19 4.45 -0.70
C ALA A 96 -20.69 3.68 -1.94
N THR A 97 -19.77 4.24 -2.73
CA THR A 97 -19.32 3.68 -4.02
C THR A 97 -18.30 2.54 -3.89
N VAL A 98 -18.65 1.50 -3.14
CA VAL A 98 -17.85 0.27 -2.97
C VAL A 98 -18.37 -0.83 -3.89
N PRO A 99 -17.53 -1.66 -4.53
CA PRO A 99 -18.00 -2.73 -5.40
C PRO A 99 -19.00 -3.69 -4.70
N PRO A 100 -20.04 -4.20 -5.39
CA PRO A 100 -20.95 -5.19 -4.82
C PRO A 100 -20.20 -6.46 -4.37
N PRO A 101 -20.71 -7.23 -3.41
CA PRO A 101 -20.17 -8.56 -3.08
C PRO A 101 -20.16 -9.53 -4.27
N LEU A 102 -19.26 -10.52 -4.27
CA LEU A 102 -19.16 -11.51 -5.36
C LEU A 102 -20.34 -12.50 -5.40
N ASP A 103 -21.02 -12.70 -4.28
CA ASP A 103 -22.21 -13.55 -4.14
C ASP A 103 -23.53 -12.81 -4.45
N ASP A 104 -23.46 -11.52 -4.77
CA ASP A 104 -24.62 -10.73 -5.17
C ASP A 104 -25.07 -11.11 -6.60
N THR A 105 -26.12 -11.92 -6.68
CA THR A 105 -26.77 -12.34 -7.94
C THR A 105 -27.37 -11.19 -8.76
N SER A 106 -27.45 -9.99 -8.19
CA SER A 106 -27.99 -8.77 -8.79
C SER A 106 -27.00 -7.60 -8.76
N ALA A 107 -25.69 -7.90 -8.80
CA ALA A 107 -24.61 -6.93 -8.64
C ALA A 107 -24.78 -5.63 -9.43
N GLU A 108 -25.21 -5.70 -10.70
CA GLU A 108 -25.47 -4.50 -11.52
C GLU A 108 -26.57 -3.60 -10.94
N LYS A 109 -27.66 -4.20 -10.46
CA LYS A 109 -28.77 -3.46 -9.83
C LYS A 109 -28.33 -2.86 -8.49
N THR A 110 -27.61 -3.64 -7.69
CA THR A 110 -27.05 -3.17 -6.42
C THR A 110 -26.10 -1.99 -6.65
N TRP A 111 -25.21 -2.11 -7.65
CA TRP A 111 -24.30 -1.05 -8.02
C TRP A 111 -25.05 0.21 -8.47
N ALA A 112 -25.99 0.10 -9.41
CA ALA A 112 -26.79 1.23 -9.87
C ALA A 112 -27.59 1.90 -8.74
N SER A 113 -28.06 1.13 -7.75
CA SER A 113 -28.79 1.68 -6.59
C SER A 113 -27.93 2.56 -5.66
N ARG A 114 -26.60 2.51 -5.79
CA ARG A 114 -25.66 3.36 -5.04
C ARG A 114 -25.43 4.71 -5.68
N PHE A 115 -25.94 4.94 -6.89
CA PHE A 115 -25.81 6.25 -7.54
C PHE A 115 -26.60 7.31 -6.76
N ASP A 116 -25.88 8.30 -6.26
CA ASP A 116 -26.46 9.50 -5.65
C ASP A 116 -26.66 10.56 -6.74
N PRO A 117 -27.89 10.99 -7.05
CA PRO A 117 -28.11 11.99 -8.10
C PRO A 117 -27.67 13.41 -7.70
N ASN A 118 -27.37 13.68 -6.43
CA ASN A 118 -26.99 15.01 -5.92
C ASN A 118 -25.49 15.30 -6.10
N PRO A 119 -25.10 16.25 -6.97
CA PRO A 119 -23.69 16.59 -7.20
C PRO A 119 -22.94 17.12 -5.97
N ASP A 120 -23.66 17.64 -4.97
CA ASP A 120 -23.07 18.12 -3.71
C ASP A 120 -22.43 17.00 -2.89
N HIS A 121 -22.82 15.75 -3.12
CA HIS A 121 -22.30 14.58 -2.40
C HIS A 121 -21.11 13.93 -3.13
N TRP A 122 -20.76 14.41 -4.32
CA TRP A 122 -19.71 13.82 -5.14
C TRP A 122 -18.33 14.37 -4.81
N SER A 123 -17.33 13.57 -5.12
CA SER A 123 -15.93 13.91 -4.86
C SER A 123 -15.31 14.72 -6.01
N TRP A 124 -15.45 16.04 -5.95
CA TRP A 124 -14.87 16.98 -6.92
C TRP A 124 -13.45 17.42 -6.53
N VAL A 125 -12.60 17.66 -7.54
CA VAL A 125 -11.31 18.34 -7.35
C VAL A 125 -11.54 19.75 -6.83
N LEU A 126 -10.79 20.16 -5.80
CA LEU A 126 -10.89 21.51 -5.22
C LEU A 126 -10.64 22.59 -6.30
N PRO A 127 -11.32 23.75 -6.22
CA PRO A 127 -11.13 24.83 -7.20
C PRO A 127 -9.66 25.27 -7.26
N ARG A 128 -9.09 25.35 -8.48
CA ARG A 128 -7.79 25.99 -8.72
C ARG A 128 -7.95 27.50 -8.59
N GLU A 129 -7.81 28.01 -7.36
CA GLU A 129 -7.91 29.43 -6.99
C GLU A 129 -9.28 30.09 -7.26
N GLN A 130 -9.61 31.12 -6.47
CA GLN A 130 -10.84 31.90 -6.57
C GLN A 130 -10.83 32.80 -7.82
N GLY A 131 -10.90 32.21 -9.01
CA GLY A 131 -11.27 32.92 -10.23
C GLY A 131 -12.75 33.26 -10.18
N ASN A 132 -13.08 34.55 -10.03
CA ASN A 132 -14.39 35.18 -10.08
C ASN A 132 -15.56 34.19 -10.33
N THR A 133 -16.20 33.76 -9.24
CA THR A 133 -17.51 33.11 -9.32
C THR A 133 -18.45 34.07 -10.03
N THR A 134 -18.74 33.82 -11.31
CA THR A 134 -19.86 34.45 -11.99
C THR A 134 -21.11 34.12 -11.19
N THR A 135 -21.70 35.15 -10.61
CA THR A 135 -22.96 35.10 -9.87
C THR A 135 -24.04 34.49 -10.77
N GLY A 136 -24.38 33.20 -10.54
CA GLY A 136 -25.47 32.48 -11.21
C GLY A 136 -25.08 31.19 -11.99
N GLY A 137 -23.82 30.76 -12.00
CA GLY A 137 -23.35 29.57 -12.73
C GLY A 137 -23.31 28.26 -11.92
N ASP A 138 -23.18 27.12 -12.61
CA ASP A 138 -22.96 25.79 -12.02
C ASP A 138 -21.61 25.73 -11.26
N PRO A 139 -21.60 25.47 -9.93
CA PRO A 139 -20.37 25.47 -9.13
C PRO A 139 -19.42 24.30 -9.44
N TYR A 140 -19.85 23.35 -10.28
CA TYR A 140 -19.08 22.16 -10.65
C TYR A 140 -18.57 22.20 -12.09
N ALA A 141 -19.03 23.16 -12.90
CA ALA A 141 -18.62 23.26 -14.30
C ALA A 141 -17.10 23.42 -14.44
N GLY A 142 -16.50 22.57 -15.29
CA GLY A 142 -15.06 22.58 -15.57
C GLY A 142 -14.17 22.06 -14.44
N ARG A 143 -14.74 21.56 -13.33
CA ARG A 143 -13.97 20.93 -12.25
C ARG A 143 -13.74 19.46 -12.54
N GLY A 144 -12.51 19.00 -12.34
CA GLY A 144 -12.21 17.56 -12.36
C GLY A 144 -13.00 16.81 -11.28
N ILE A 145 -13.26 15.53 -11.50
CA ILE A 145 -14.07 14.69 -10.60
C ILE A 145 -13.45 13.30 -10.43
N TYR A 146 -13.62 12.70 -9.26
CA TYR A 146 -13.29 11.30 -9.04
C TYR A 146 -14.47 10.40 -9.40
N MET A 147 -14.23 9.43 -10.27
CA MET A 147 -15.16 8.42 -10.72
C MET A 147 -14.76 7.06 -10.15
N CYS A 148 -15.70 6.38 -9.50
CA CYS A 148 -15.49 5.08 -8.86
C CYS A 148 -16.20 4.01 -9.68
N GLY A 149 -15.58 2.84 -9.78
CA GLY A 149 -16.08 1.75 -10.61
C GLY A 149 -15.44 0.42 -10.24
N TYR A 150 -15.77 -0.61 -11.01
CA TYR A 150 -15.09 -1.89 -10.93
C TYR A 150 -15.04 -2.62 -12.28
N LEU A 151 -13.99 -3.41 -12.47
CA LEU A 151 -13.80 -4.28 -13.62
C LEU A 151 -13.86 -5.75 -13.19
N GLU A 152 -14.64 -6.55 -13.89
CA GLU A 152 -14.69 -7.99 -13.64
C GLU A 152 -13.69 -8.71 -14.55
N VAL A 153 -12.89 -9.58 -13.95
CA VAL A 153 -11.87 -10.38 -14.63
C VAL A 153 -11.95 -11.84 -14.17
N PRO A 154 -11.51 -12.81 -15.00
CA PRO A 154 -11.37 -14.19 -14.54
C PRO A 154 -10.46 -14.30 -13.32
N LEU A 155 -10.85 -15.11 -12.34
CA LEU A 155 -9.95 -15.46 -11.24
C LEU A 155 -8.75 -16.25 -11.78
N ASP A 156 -8.98 -17.19 -12.70
CA ASP A 156 -7.96 -18.01 -13.36
C ASP A 156 -7.98 -17.81 -14.89
N TYR A 157 -6.97 -17.11 -15.41
CA TYR A 157 -6.81 -16.92 -16.87
C TYR A 157 -6.37 -18.19 -17.60
N THR A 158 -5.84 -19.19 -16.90
CA THR A 158 -5.32 -20.43 -17.49
C THR A 158 -6.39 -21.52 -17.59
N ASN A 159 -7.52 -21.35 -16.89
CA ASN A 159 -8.60 -22.32 -16.86
C ASN A 159 -9.96 -21.69 -17.18
N LYS A 160 -10.36 -21.75 -18.45
CA LYS A 160 -11.67 -21.24 -18.92
C LYS A 160 -12.88 -21.97 -18.32
N SER A 161 -12.72 -23.14 -17.71
CA SER A 161 -13.82 -23.83 -17.04
C SER A 161 -14.06 -23.33 -15.63
N ASP A 162 -13.12 -22.57 -15.04
CA ASP A 162 -13.33 -21.91 -13.76
C ASP A 162 -14.16 -20.64 -14.00
N SER A 163 -15.39 -20.62 -13.48
CA SER A 163 -16.31 -19.51 -13.64
C SER A 163 -16.13 -18.42 -12.59
N ARG A 164 -15.19 -18.58 -11.64
CA ARG A 164 -14.95 -17.59 -10.60
C ARG A 164 -14.31 -16.34 -11.19
N ILE A 165 -14.64 -15.19 -10.61
CA ILE A 165 -14.15 -13.88 -11.02
C ILE A 165 -13.41 -13.19 -9.87
N ALA A 166 -12.54 -12.25 -10.23
CA ALA A 166 -12.16 -11.16 -9.36
C ALA A 166 -12.86 -9.88 -9.84
N ARG A 167 -13.25 -9.03 -8.88
CA ARG A 167 -13.85 -7.72 -9.14
C ARG A 167 -12.86 -6.66 -8.70
N LEU A 168 -12.17 -6.05 -9.66
CA LEU A 168 -11.12 -5.07 -9.44
C LEU A 168 -11.75 -3.70 -9.20
N ALA A 169 -11.53 -3.10 -8.03
CA ALA A 169 -11.94 -1.74 -7.75
C ALA A 169 -11.04 -0.74 -8.51
N VAL A 170 -11.66 0.29 -9.09
CA VAL A 170 -10.94 1.37 -9.79
C VAL A 170 -11.43 2.74 -9.35
N THR A 171 -10.50 3.68 -9.27
CA THR A 171 -10.76 5.10 -9.05
C THR A 171 -10.09 5.90 -10.15
N LYS A 172 -10.86 6.68 -10.90
CA LYS A 172 -10.38 7.54 -11.98
C LYS A 172 -10.60 9.00 -11.64
N LEU A 173 -9.53 9.79 -11.62
CA LEU A 173 -9.64 11.24 -11.74
C LEU A 173 -9.91 11.60 -13.21
N GLN A 174 -11.13 12.07 -13.48
CA GLN A 174 -11.52 12.62 -14.78
C GLN A 174 -11.27 14.13 -14.80
N VAL A 175 -10.23 14.57 -15.49
CA VAL A 175 -9.76 15.96 -15.45
C VAL A 175 -10.72 16.93 -16.13
N SER A 176 -11.46 16.46 -17.14
CA SER A 176 -12.45 17.25 -17.87
C SER A 176 -13.73 17.56 -17.09
N GLY A 177 -13.92 16.96 -15.91
CA GLY A 177 -15.21 16.99 -15.20
C GLY A 177 -16.32 16.27 -15.97
N LEU A 178 -17.57 16.62 -15.67
CA LEU A 178 -18.77 16.07 -16.31
C LEU A 178 -19.47 17.11 -17.19
N ALA A 179 -20.11 16.65 -18.26
CA ALA A 179 -20.95 17.48 -19.11
C ALA A 179 -22.35 17.59 -18.53
N ARG A 180 -22.86 18.81 -18.38
CA ARG A 180 -24.24 19.03 -17.93
C ARG A 180 -25.21 18.68 -19.06
N GLN A 181 -26.35 18.08 -18.72
CA GLN A 181 -27.39 17.79 -19.70
C GLN A 181 -27.91 19.08 -20.36
N GLY A 182 -27.94 19.08 -21.70
CA GLY A 182 -28.42 20.21 -22.49
C GLY A 182 -27.45 21.38 -22.61
N ASP A 183 -26.27 21.31 -21.99
CA ASP A 183 -25.24 22.35 -22.10
C ASP A 183 -24.23 22.00 -23.21
N THR A 184 -24.24 22.79 -24.28
CA THR A 184 -23.29 22.67 -25.41
C THR A 184 -22.14 23.66 -25.33
N SER A 185 -22.05 24.46 -24.26
CA SER A 185 -21.08 25.56 -24.15
C SER A 185 -19.66 25.09 -23.81
N SER A 186 -19.52 23.98 -23.06
CA SER A 186 -18.23 23.37 -22.76
C SER A 186 -17.94 22.19 -23.69
N LEU A 187 -17.17 22.46 -24.76
CA LEU A 187 -16.84 21.46 -25.77
C LEU A 187 -15.93 20.32 -25.26
N SER A 188 -15.29 20.46 -24.11
CA SER A 188 -14.36 19.46 -23.54
C SER A 188 -14.93 18.72 -22.32
N ALA A 189 -15.95 19.24 -21.64
CA ALA A 189 -16.50 18.63 -20.44
C ALA A 189 -17.02 17.21 -20.72
N GLY A 190 -16.78 16.29 -19.77
CA GLY A 190 -17.21 14.89 -19.87
C GLY A 190 -16.56 14.06 -20.98
N LYS A 191 -15.61 14.61 -21.76
CA LYS A 191 -14.90 13.86 -22.80
C LYS A 191 -13.72 13.10 -22.22
N LYS A 192 -13.51 11.88 -22.72
CA LYS A 192 -12.30 11.11 -22.45
C LYS A 192 -11.08 11.95 -22.86
N SER A 193 -10.08 12.03 -21.97
CA SER A 193 -8.77 12.59 -22.30
C SER A 193 -8.07 11.79 -23.40
N ALA A 194 -6.98 12.33 -23.97
CA ALA A 194 -6.26 11.64 -25.03
C ALA A 194 -5.66 10.30 -24.57
N ARG A 195 -5.30 10.20 -23.28
CA ARG A 195 -4.73 9.03 -22.62
C ARG A 195 -5.07 9.05 -21.14
N THR A 196 -5.12 7.89 -20.51
CA THR A 196 -5.28 7.71 -19.08
C THR A 196 -3.96 7.22 -18.49
N ILE A 197 -3.40 7.93 -17.52
CA ILE A 197 -2.22 7.47 -16.79
C ILE A 197 -2.69 6.45 -15.76
N VAL A 198 -2.40 5.17 -15.99
CA VAL A 198 -2.69 4.09 -15.04
C VAL A 198 -1.60 4.05 -13.96
N ILE A 199 -1.98 4.08 -12.68
CA ILE A 199 -1.05 4.19 -11.56
C ILE A 199 -1.16 3.01 -10.59
N GLU A 200 -0.02 2.62 -10.01
CA GLU A 200 0.07 1.57 -8.99
C GLU A 200 1.22 1.91 -8.02
N PRO A 201 0.97 1.98 -6.70
CA PRO A 201 1.97 2.37 -5.71
C PRO A 201 3.00 1.28 -5.35
N GLY A 202 2.68 0.00 -5.55
CA GLY A 202 3.54 -1.13 -5.20
C GLY A 202 3.15 -1.83 -3.90
N GLY A 203 4.11 -1.98 -2.99
CA GLY A 203 4.01 -2.84 -1.80
C GLY A 203 4.82 -4.13 -1.94
N PRO A 204 4.27 -5.27 -2.42
CA PRO A 204 2.90 -5.50 -2.89
C PRO A 204 1.84 -5.35 -1.80
N GLY A 205 0.59 -5.19 -2.22
CA GLY A 205 -0.54 -4.95 -1.32
C GLY A 205 -0.93 -3.47 -1.25
N GLY A 206 -0.22 -2.56 -1.90
CA GLY A 206 -0.61 -1.15 -1.96
C GLY A 206 -1.94 -0.95 -2.69
N SER A 207 -2.83 -0.12 -2.13
CA SER A 207 -4.10 0.23 -2.75
C SER A 207 -3.92 1.32 -3.81
N GLY A 208 -4.08 0.96 -5.09
CA GLY A 208 -4.06 1.93 -6.19
C GLY A 208 -5.27 2.86 -6.18
N THR A 209 -6.44 2.45 -5.68
CA THR A 209 -7.58 3.36 -5.53
C THR A 209 -7.30 4.45 -4.49
N SER A 210 -6.69 4.08 -3.35
CA SER A 210 -6.23 5.02 -2.32
C SER A 210 -5.11 5.91 -2.85
N TYR A 211 -4.21 5.37 -3.68
CA TYR A 211 -3.16 6.14 -4.32
C TYR A 211 -3.73 7.18 -5.29
N ALA A 212 -4.78 6.85 -6.05
CA ALA A 212 -5.47 7.81 -6.90
C ALA A 212 -6.07 8.98 -6.10
N TRP A 213 -6.72 8.70 -4.96
CA TRP A 213 -7.28 9.76 -4.10
C TRP A 213 -6.22 10.78 -3.68
N ARG A 214 -5.03 10.32 -3.33
CA ARG A 214 -3.95 11.17 -2.78
C ARG A 214 -3.08 11.82 -3.85
N ALA A 215 -2.78 11.10 -4.93
CA ALA A 215 -1.72 11.48 -5.87
C ALA A 215 -2.21 11.87 -7.27
N ALA A 216 -3.44 11.50 -7.68
CA ALA A 216 -3.86 11.65 -9.07
C ALA A 216 -3.75 13.09 -9.60
N GLN A 217 -4.15 14.09 -8.81
CA GLN A 217 -4.05 15.51 -9.20
C GLN A 217 -2.60 15.96 -9.39
N ASN A 218 -1.70 15.50 -8.52
CA ASN A 218 -0.28 15.80 -8.61
C ASN A 218 0.36 15.08 -9.82
N ILE A 219 0.02 13.81 -10.05
CA ILE A 219 0.50 13.01 -11.18
C ILE A 219 0.07 13.61 -12.51
N THR A 220 -1.22 13.93 -12.69
CA THR A 220 -1.70 14.56 -13.93
C THR A 220 -1.01 15.91 -14.16
N GLN A 221 -0.79 16.70 -13.11
CA GLN A 221 -0.09 17.98 -13.21
C GLN A 221 1.39 17.81 -13.59
N ARG A 222 2.10 16.87 -12.96
CA ARG A 222 3.54 16.65 -13.19
C ARG A 222 3.82 16.08 -14.57
N PHE A 223 3.01 15.13 -15.03
CA PHE A 223 3.30 14.36 -16.24
C PHE A 223 2.46 14.73 -17.46
N SER A 224 1.40 15.51 -17.30
CA SER A 224 0.55 15.93 -18.42
C SER A 224 0.03 17.36 -18.35
N ASP A 225 0.53 18.19 -17.43
CA ASP A 225 0.01 19.55 -17.18
C ASP A 225 -1.51 19.59 -16.90
N GLY A 226 -2.05 18.51 -16.32
CA GLY A 226 -3.48 18.38 -16.02
C GLY A 226 -4.35 17.95 -17.20
N GLN A 227 -3.76 17.45 -18.29
CA GLN A 227 -4.49 17.10 -19.52
C GLN A 227 -4.99 15.65 -19.57
N PHE A 228 -4.33 14.73 -18.86
CA PHE A 228 -4.67 13.31 -18.89
C PHE A 228 -5.41 12.89 -17.63
N ASP A 229 -6.40 12.01 -17.83
CA ASP A 229 -7.07 11.34 -16.72
C ASP A 229 -6.07 10.42 -16.00
N VAL A 230 -6.33 10.12 -14.74
CA VAL A 230 -5.48 9.22 -13.95
C VAL A 230 -6.34 8.15 -13.33
N LEU A 231 -5.99 6.88 -13.53
CA LEU A 231 -6.74 5.74 -13.00
C LEU A 231 -5.83 4.90 -12.11
N GLY A 232 -6.21 4.75 -10.85
CA GLY A 232 -5.62 3.74 -9.95
C GLY A 232 -6.57 2.56 -9.79
N TRP A 233 -6.00 1.36 -9.62
CA TRP A 233 -6.79 0.16 -9.33
C TRP A 233 -6.21 -0.58 -8.13
N ASP A 234 -7.09 -1.26 -7.39
CA ASP A 234 -6.63 -2.19 -6.37
C ASP A 234 -6.37 -3.54 -7.05
N PRO A 235 -5.14 -4.10 -7.01
CA PRO A 235 -4.90 -5.45 -7.53
C PRO A 235 -5.82 -6.49 -6.88
N ARG A 236 -6.01 -7.64 -7.54
CA ARG A 236 -6.79 -8.77 -6.99
C ARG A 236 -6.38 -9.07 -5.54
N GLY A 237 -7.35 -9.12 -4.63
CA GLY A 237 -7.11 -9.32 -3.20
C GLY A 237 -6.96 -8.05 -2.36
N VAL A 238 -6.58 -6.93 -2.97
CA VAL A 238 -6.17 -5.69 -2.28
C VAL A 238 -7.39 -4.83 -1.95
N ASN A 239 -7.44 -4.28 -0.74
CA ASN A 239 -8.37 -3.25 -0.31
C ASN A 239 -9.84 -3.45 -0.77
N ALA A 240 -10.32 -2.68 -1.76
CA ALA A 240 -11.71 -2.72 -2.21
C ALA A 240 -11.98 -3.76 -3.32
N SER A 241 -10.92 -4.36 -3.88
CA SER A 241 -11.04 -5.45 -4.85
C SER A 241 -11.49 -6.73 -4.20
N LEU A 242 -12.37 -7.48 -4.88
CA LEU A 242 -12.94 -8.72 -4.37
C LEU A 242 -12.43 -9.95 -5.12
N PRO A 243 -12.19 -11.08 -4.42
CA PRO A 243 -12.32 -11.25 -2.97
C PRO A 243 -11.20 -10.51 -2.22
N ALA A 244 -11.54 -9.72 -1.20
CA ALA A 244 -10.56 -8.99 -0.39
C ALA A 244 -9.87 -9.94 0.61
N VAL A 245 -8.55 -9.86 0.73
CA VAL A 245 -7.75 -10.80 1.51
C VAL A 245 -7.19 -10.14 2.76
N ALA A 246 -7.79 -10.49 3.89
CA ALA A 246 -7.23 -10.28 5.23
C ALA A 246 -7.32 -11.58 6.01
N CYS A 247 -6.28 -11.96 6.75
CA CYS A 247 -6.27 -13.26 7.45
C CYS A 247 -6.60 -13.13 8.94
N PHE A 248 -6.33 -11.97 9.53
CA PHE A 248 -6.90 -11.61 10.83
C PHE A 248 -8.39 -11.25 10.68
N ARG A 249 -9.16 -11.52 11.74
CA ARG A 249 -10.57 -11.12 11.81
C ARG A 249 -10.74 -9.66 12.22
N HIS A 250 -9.83 -9.17 13.06
CA HIS A 250 -9.83 -7.83 13.63
C HIS A 250 -8.39 -7.33 13.73
N ASP A 251 -8.17 -6.05 13.51
CA ASP A 251 -6.83 -5.46 13.59
C ASP A 251 -6.26 -5.50 15.02
N SER A 252 -7.09 -5.44 16.07
CA SER A 252 -6.61 -5.65 17.44
C SER A 252 -6.00 -7.05 17.68
N SER A 253 -6.46 -8.06 16.93
CA SER A 253 -5.84 -9.40 16.98
C SER A 253 -4.49 -9.42 16.25
N ARG A 254 -4.35 -8.60 15.22
CA ARG A 254 -3.10 -8.39 14.48
C ARG A 254 -2.10 -7.64 15.36
N ASP A 255 -2.50 -6.55 16.01
CA ASP A 255 -1.64 -5.79 16.93
C ASP A 255 -1.05 -6.67 18.02
N HIS A 256 -1.90 -7.47 18.68
CA HIS A 256 -1.44 -8.45 19.67
C HIS A 256 -0.44 -9.44 19.06
N TRP A 257 -0.68 -9.91 17.83
CA TRP A 257 0.23 -10.81 17.14
C TRP A 257 1.59 -10.16 16.85
N THR A 258 1.60 -8.92 16.36
CA THR A 258 2.79 -8.14 16.00
C THR A 258 3.72 -7.91 17.19
N LEU A 259 3.18 -7.71 18.40
CA LEU A 259 3.96 -7.55 19.63
C LEU A 259 4.90 -8.74 19.93
N LEU A 260 4.60 -9.93 19.40
CA LEU A 260 5.40 -11.14 19.61
C LEU A 260 6.40 -11.42 18.48
N THR A 261 6.26 -10.78 17.32
CA THR A 261 7.01 -11.11 16.10
C THR A 261 8.16 -10.16 15.79
N SER A 262 8.08 -8.90 16.20
CA SER A 262 8.95 -7.83 15.66
C SER A 262 10.25 -7.59 16.43
N LEU A 263 10.82 -8.63 17.04
CA LEU A 263 12.14 -8.50 17.67
C LEU A 263 13.26 -8.47 16.62
N HIS A 264 14.09 -7.43 16.69
CA HIS A 264 15.29 -7.33 15.89
C HIS A 264 16.37 -8.31 16.33
N HIS A 265 17.17 -8.79 15.38
CA HIS A 265 18.29 -9.71 15.66
C HIS A 265 19.23 -9.17 16.76
N ALA A 266 19.49 -7.85 16.78
CA ALA A 266 20.37 -7.19 17.75
C ALA A 266 19.88 -7.29 19.21
N VAL A 267 18.57 -7.46 19.44
CA VAL A 267 17.97 -7.58 20.79
C VAL A 267 17.44 -8.99 21.08
N SER A 268 17.68 -9.94 20.18
CA SER A 268 17.27 -11.32 20.40
C SER A 268 18.27 -12.06 21.28
N GLY A 269 17.87 -12.39 22.51
CA GLY A 269 18.69 -13.20 23.42
C GLY A 269 18.94 -14.64 22.92
N SER A 270 18.14 -15.11 21.96
CA SER A 270 18.37 -16.34 21.22
C SER A 270 17.75 -16.23 19.82
N PRO A 271 18.52 -15.83 18.79
CA PRO A 271 18.03 -15.70 17.42
C PRO A 271 17.39 -16.99 16.89
N ARG A 272 17.96 -18.16 17.25
CA ARG A 272 17.38 -19.47 16.90
C ARG A 272 15.98 -19.67 17.50
N ALA A 273 15.77 -19.29 18.76
CA ALA A 273 14.47 -19.44 19.42
C ALA A 273 13.45 -18.44 18.85
N GLN A 274 13.86 -17.19 18.62
CA GLN A 274 13.01 -16.18 17.98
C GLN A 274 12.59 -16.62 16.58
N LEU A 275 13.53 -17.11 15.76
CA LEU A 275 13.24 -17.61 14.43
C LEU A 275 12.21 -18.75 14.46
N LYS A 276 12.35 -19.71 15.38
CA LYS A 276 11.38 -20.81 15.55
C LYS A 276 10.00 -20.30 15.95
N LEU A 277 9.94 -19.30 16.83
CA LEU A 277 8.68 -18.67 17.23
C LEU A 277 8.00 -18.01 16.03
N VAL A 278 8.71 -17.13 15.32
CA VAL A 278 8.13 -16.40 14.18
C VAL A 278 7.81 -17.32 13.02
N ASP A 279 8.59 -18.37 12.77
CA ASP A 279 8.28 -19.43 11.81
C ASP A 279 6.93 -20.10 12.13
N ALA A 280 6.75 -20.57 13.37
CA ALA A 280 5.50 -21.17 13.81
C ALA A 280 4.32 -20.19 13.72
N MET A 281 4.55 -18.90 13.98
CA MET A 281 3.54 -17.86 13.84
C MET A 281 3.17 -17.63 12.37
N ASN A 282 4.14 -17.59 11.46
CA ASN A 282 3.89 -17.50 10.02
C ASN A 282 3.11 -18.72 9.50
N ALA A 283 3.41 -19.93 10.00
CA ALA A 283 2.63 -21.12 9.70
C ALA A 283 1.16 -20.97 10.12
N ALA A 284 0.89 -20.34 11.28
CA ALA A 284 -0.45 -20.09 11.77
C ALA A 284 -1.19 -19.01 10.96
N VAL A 285 -0.50 -17.93 10.56
CA VAL A 285 -1.06 -16.89 9.69
C VAL A 285 -1.44 -17.47 8.33
N MET A 286 -0.52 -18.21 7.68
CA MET A 286 -0.79 -18.86 6.40
C MET A 286 -1.94 -19.87 6.49
N ARG A 287 -2.05 -20.60 7.61
CA ARG A 287 -3.22 -21.45 7.89
C ARG A 287 -4.50 -20.63 7.97
N ALA A 288 -4.51 -19.54 8.73
CA ALA A 288 -5.69 -18.70 8.89
C ALA A 288 -6.17 -18.14 7.55
N CYS A 289 -5.23 -17.72 6.70
CA CYS A 289 -5.51 -17.32 5.32
C CYS A 289 -6.17 -18.46 4.53
N TRP A 290 -5.61 -19.67 4.57
CA TRP A 290 -6.17 -20.85 3.91
C TRP A 290 -7.58 -21.22 4.41
N GLU A 291 -7.80 -21.24 5.73
CA GLU A 291 -9.10 -21.60 6.31
C GLU A 291 -10.19 -20.57 5.95
N LYS A 292 -9.82 -19.30 5.76
CA LYS A 292 -10.76 -18.23 5.40
C LYS A 292 -11.01 -18.12 3.90
N HIS A 293 -9.96 -18.32 3.08
CA HIS A 293 -9.97 -17.98 1.66
C HIS A 293 -9.78 -19.19 0.73
N GLY A 294 -9.53 -20.38 1.27
CA GLY A 294 -9.32 -21.59 0.48
C GLY A 294 -8.17 -21.44 -0.51
N ASP A 295 -8.41 -21.85 -1.76
CA ASP A 295 -7.39 -21.92 -2.80
C ASP A 295 -6.94 -20.55 -3.35
N LEU A 296 -7.55 -19.44 -2.93
CA LEU A 296 -7.33 -18.12 -3.51
C LEU A 296 -5.86 -17.68 -3.57
N GLY A 297 -5.02 -18.07 -2.60
CA GLY A 297 -3.60 -17.73 -2.54
C GLY A 297 -2.80 -18.07 -3.81
N ARG A 298 -3.25 -19.07 -4.59
CA ARG A 298 -2.58 -19.45 -5.84
C ARG A 298 -2.80 -18.49 -7.01
N PHE A 299 -3.71 -17.51 -6.88
CA PHE A 299 -4.15 -16.63 -7.98
C PHE A 299 -3.66 -15.19 -7.84
N PHE A 300 -2.88 -14.86 -6.83
CA PHE A 300 -2.46 -13.48 -6.52
C PHE A 300 -1.07 -13.08 -7.03
N GLY A 301 -0.33 -13.99 -7.68
CA GLY A 301 1.01 -13.68 -8.20
C GLY A 301 1.01 -12.61 -9.31
N THR A 302 2.17 -11.95 -9.49
CA THR A 302 2.36 -10.81 -10.42
C THR A 302 1.88 -11.10 -11.84
N GLY A 303 2.09 -12.32 -12.34
CA GLY A 303 1.74 -12.67 -13.71
C GLY A 303 0.24 -12.52 -14.03
N PHE A 304 -0.63 -12.79 -13.05
CA PHE A 304 -2.07 -12.55 -13.19
C PHE A 304 -2.46 -11.09 -12.98
N VAL A 305 -1.78 -10.36 -12.10
CA VAL A 305 -1.95 -8.91 -11.96
C VAL A 305 -1.58 -8.18 -13.26
N ALA A 306 -0.53 -8.62 -13.96
CA ALA A 306 -0.18 -8.08 -15.27
C ALA A 306 -1.25 -8.37 -16.34
N GLN A 307 -1.92 -9.53 -16.29
CA GLN A 307 -3.08 -9.79 -17.16
C GLN A 307 -4.28 -8.92 -16.80
N ASP A 308 -4.49 -8.62 -15.53
CA ASP A 308 -5.53 -7.68 -15.09
C ASP A 308 -5.27 -6.27 -15.62
N LEU A 309 -4.02 -5.81 -15.58
CA LEU A 309 -3.62 -4.53 -16.17
C LEU A 309 -3.92 -4.47 -17.68
N GLU A 310 -3.76 -5.58 -18.39
CA GLU A 310 -4.18 -5.67 -19.80
C GLU A 310 -5.70 -5.54 -19.96
N ARG A 311 -6.49 -6.15 -19.08
CA ARG A 311 -7.96 -5.97 -19.09
C ARG A 311 -8.35 -4.53 -18.78
N ILE A 312 -7.64 -3.86 -17.88
CA ILE A 312 -7.86 -2.44 -17.58
C ILE A 312 -7.55 -1.59 -18.82
N ARG A 313 -6.42 -1.80 -19.50
CA ARG A 313 -6.09 -1.09 -20.76
C ARG A 313 -7.17 -1.28 -21.82
N MET A 314 -7.59 -2.53 -22.04
CA MET A 314 -8.66 -2.85 -23.00
C MET A 314 -9.99 -2.18 -22.62
N ALA A 315 -10.37 -2.20 -21.35
CA ALA A 315 -11.59 -1.57 -20.85
C ALA A 315 -11.55 -0.03 -20.95
N LEU A 316 -10.35 0.57 -20.83
CA LEU A 316 -10.16 1.98 -21.12
C LEU A 316 -10.35 2.30 -22.61
N GLY A 317 -10.27 1.30 -23.50
CA GLY A 317 -10.32 1.50 -24.95
C GLY A 317 -9.09 2.28 -25.44
N GLU A 318 -7.92 1.98 -24.90
CA GLU A 318 -6.64 2.56 -25.31
C GLU A 318 -5.79 1.50 -25.99
N ASP A 319 -5.24 1.75 -27.18
CA ASP A 319 -4.44 0.77 -27.93
C ASP A 319 -3.14 0.37 -27.22
N GLU A 320 -2.62 1.26 -26.40
CA GLU A 320 -1.35 1.10 -25.68
C GLU A 320 -1.50 1.61 -24.25
N LEU A 321 -0.81 0.97 -23.30
CA LEU A 321 -0.78 1.39 -21.91
C LEU A 321 0.04 2.68 -21.74
N THR A 322 -0.57 3.66 -21.10
CA THR A 322 0.14 4.78 -20.45
C THR A 322 0.12 4.54 -18.95
N GLY A 323 1.28 4.48 -18.30
CA GLY A 323 1.36 4.08 -16.90
C GLY A 323 2.50 4.73 -16.13
N TYR A 324 2.29 4.90 -14.84
CA TYR A 324 3.29 5.31 -13.86
C TYR A 324 3.20 4.35 -12.67
N LEU A 325 4.13 3.42 -12.61
CA LEU A 325 4.13 2.31 -11.66
C LEU A 325 5.33 2.46 -10.73
N VAL A 326 5.09 2.33 -9.43
CA VAL A 326 6.08 2.65 -8.39
C VAL A 326 6.46 1.39 -7.61
N SER A 327 7.72 1.27 -7.20
CA SER A 327 8.19 0.20 -6.30
C SER A 327 7.90 -1.20 -6.85
N TYR A 328 7.23 -2.08 -6.10
CA TYR A 328 6.73 -3.37 -6.60
C TYR A 328 5.84 -3.25 -7.86
N GLY A 329 5.15 -2.13 -8.05
CA GLY A 329 4.43 -1.82 -9.28
C GLY A 329 5.34 -1.79 -10.51
N THR A 330 6.63 -1.46 -10.34
CA THR A 330 7.62 -1.61 -11.41
C THR A 330 7.80 -3.06 -11.83
N GLY A 331 7.60 -4.02 -10.92
CA GLY A 331 7.61 -5.44 -11.21
C GLY A 331 6.37 -5.92 -11.97
N ILE A 332 5.20 -5.35 -11.66
CA ILE A 332 3.99 -5.50 -12.48
C ILE A 332 4.27 -4.98 -13.90
N GLY A 333 4.86 -3.78 -14.02
CA GLY A 333 5.20 -3.16 -15.30
C GLY A 333 6.19 -3.96 -16.13
N GLN A 334 7.25 -4.48 -15.51
CA GLN A 334 8.22 -5.39 -16.13
C GLN A 334 7.54 -6.64 -16.69
N THR A 335 6.67 -7.26 -15.89
CA THR A 335 5.95 -8.47 -16.28
C THR A 335 4.93 -8.18 -17.39
N TYR A 336 4.23 -7.05 -17.32
CA TYR A 336 3.31 -6.57 -18.35
C TYR A 336 4.03 -6.37 -19.68
N ALA A 337 5.15 -5.64 -19.68
CA ALA A 337 5.92 -5.36 -20.89
C ALA A 337 6.44 -6.65 -21.56
N ALA A 338 6.76 -7.65 -20.77
CA ALA A 338 7.22 -8.94 -21.28
C ALA A 338 6.07 -9.81 -21.83
N LEU A 339 4.89 -9.79 -21.21
CA LEU A 339 3.70 -10.53 -21.65
C LEU A 339 2.98 -9.88 -22.84
N PHE A 340 2.97 -8.55 -22.90
CA PHE A 340 2.20 -7.75 -23.87
C PHE A 340 3.09 -6.69 -24.56
N PRO A 341 4.18 -7.07 -25.24
CA PRO A 341 5.17 -6.13 -25.77
C PRO A 341 4.62 -5.13 -26.80
N ASP A 342 3.55 -5.51 -27.51
CA ASP A 342 2.88 -4.66 -28.51
C ASP A 342 1.88 -3.66 -27.90
N SER A 343 1.54 -3.84 -26.63
CA SER A 343 0.59 -3.00 -25.90
C SER A 343 1.28 -1.98 -24.98
N VAL A 344 2.61 -1.94 -24.96
CA VAL A 344 3.38 -0.96 -24.19
C VAL A 344 3.43 0.38 -24.94
N GLY A 345 2.89 1.43 -24.31
CA GLY A 345 2.86 2.80 -24.84
C GLY A 345 3.85 3.73 -24.17
N ARG A 346 3.44 4.36 -23.06
CA ARG A 346 4.24 5.30 -22.26
C ARG A 346 4.25 4.85 -20.82
N VAL A 347 5.19 4.00 -20.46
CA VAL A 347 5.26 3.38 -19.14
C VAL A 347 6.51 3.86 -18.41
N ILE A 348 6.28 4.54 -17.29
CA ILE A 348 7.31 4.93 -16.33
C ILE A 348 7.34 3.89 -15.20
N LEU A 349 8.54 3.38 -14.91
CA LEU A 349 8.82 2.51 -13.78
C LEU A 349 9.72 3.27 -12.80
N ASP A 350 9.17 3.72 -11.68
CA ASP A 350 9.84 4.59 -10.71
C ASP A 350 10.10 3.88 -9.37
N GLY A 351 11.31 4.00 -8.81
CA GLY A 351 11.78 3.10 -7.76
C GLY A 351 11.93 1.68 -8.32
N THR A 352 12.83 1.54 -9.30
CA THR A 352 12.91 0.34 -10.14
C THR A 352 13.36 -0.91 -9.37
N GLU A 353 12.52 -1.95 -9.35
CA GLU A 353 12.88 -3.31 -8.94
C GLU A 353 13.54 -4.10 -10.08
N TYR A 354 14.18 -5.22 -9.75
CA TYR A 354 14.65 -6.19 -10.73
C TYR A 354 14.00 -7.56 -10.46
N VAL A 355 12.85 -7.82 -11.09
CA VAL A 355 11.96 -8.96 -10.74
C VAL A 355 12.58 -10.34 -10.94
N ARG A 356 13.66 -10.44 -11.71
CA ARG A 356 14.44 -11.67 -11.87
C ARG A 356 15.01 -12.17 -10.55
N ASP A 357 15.48 -11.26 -9.70
CA ASP A 357 15.98 -11.63 -8.37
C ASP A 357 14.84 -12.03 -7.44
N HIS A 358 13.63 -11.51 -7.64
CA HIS A 358 12.47 -11.79 -6.79
C HIS A 358 11.98 -13.24 -6.93
N ARG A 359 12.41 -13.94 -7.98
CA ARG A 359 12.18 -15.38 -8.17
C ARG A 359 13.03 -16.24 -7.23
N LEU A 360 14.05 -15.67 -6.59
CA LEU A 360 14.90 -16.37 -5.64
C LEU A 360 14.28 -16.30 -4.24
N ARG A 361 14.47 -17.36 -3.45
CA ARG A 361 13.97 -17.44 -2.07
C ARG A 361 14.68 -16.39 -1.23
N GLY A 362 13.95 -15.37 -0.75
CA GLY A 362 14.51 -14.23 -0.04
C GLY A 362 14.91 -13.03 -0.93
N GLY A 363 14.80 -13.20 -2.25
CA GLY A 363 15.17 -12.22 -3.28
C GLY A 363 14.60 -10.84 -3.03
N PHE A 364 13.28 -10.77 -2.87
CA PHE A 364 12.54 -9.56 -2.54
C PHE A 364 13.10 -8.82 -1.29
N GLY A 365 13.66 -9.56 -0.33
CA GLY A 365 14.24 -9.01 0.88
C GLY A 365 15.62 -8.41 0.63
N TRP A 366 16.59 -9.20 0.16
CA TRP A 366 17.99 -8.74 0.10
C TRP A 366 18.28 -7.71 -1.00
N THR A 367 17.44 -7.61 -2.03
CA THR A 367 17.57 -6.62 -3.11
C THR A 367 17.35 -5.19 -2.63
N ALA A 368 16.82 -5.00 -1.42
CA ALA A 368 16.60 -3.69 -0.81
C ALA A 368 17.69 -3.21 0.16
N LEU A 369 18.77 -3.98 0.37
CA LEU A 369 19.65 -3.73 1.51
C LEU A 369 20.78 -2.73 1.30
N ASP A 370 21.14 -2.41 0.05
CA ASP A 370 22.44 -1.75 -0.20
C ASP A 370 22.47 -0.29 0.26
N ASN A 371 21.34 0.42 0.19
CA ASN A 371 21.33 1.87 0.35
C ASN A 371 20.72 2.35 1.67
N GLY A 372 20.05 1.49 2.44
CA GLY A 372 19.39 1.94 3.68
C GLY A 372 20.37 2.54 4.69
N THR A 373 21.55 1.94 4.82
CA THR A 373 22.60 2.44 5.73
C THR A 373 23.28 3.71 5.18
N ASP A 374 23.44 3.81 3.86
CA ASP A 374 24.02 5.01 3.21
C ASP A 374 23.03 6.18 3.25
N ALA A 375 21.73 5.95 3.04
CA ALA A 375 20.68 6.95 3.19
C ALA A 375 20.61 7.49 4.62
N TRP A 376 20.79 6.63 5.63
CA TRP A 376 20.91 7.04 7.02
C TRP A 376 22.15 7.89 7.28
N ARG A 377 23.32 7.42 6.82
CA ARG A 377 24.61 8.03 7.13
C ARG A 377 24.84 9.32 6.35
N ASP A 378 24.81 9.26 5.03
CA ASP A 378 25.13 10.38 4.14
C ASP A 378 23.94 11.31 3.95
N GLY A 379 22.73 10.76 3.91
CA GLY A 379 21.49 11.51 3.84
C GLY A 379 21.10 12.11 5.19
N PHE A 380 20.49 11.31 6.07
CA PHE A 380 19.91 11.82 7.32
C PHE A 380 20.94 12.53 8.22
N LEU A 381 22.05 11.87 8.58
CA LEU A 381 23.06 12.50 9.44
C LEU A 381 23.93 13.53 8.70
N GLY A 382 24.36 13.20 7.47
CA GLY A 382 25.21 14.07 6.66
C GLY A 382 24.53 15.38 6.28
N GLU A 383 23.31 15.33 5.74
CA GLU A 383 22.57 16.54 5.37
C GLU A 383 22.11 17.33 6.61
N CYS A 384 21.90 16.67 7.76
CA CYS A 384 21.67 17.37 9.03
C CYS A 384 22.87 18.24 9.43
N VAL A 385 24.10 17.72 9.33
CA VAL A 385 25.32 18.49 9.60
C VAL A 385 25.49 19.63 8.60
N ASN A 386 25.22 19.37 7.31
CA ASN A 386 25.31 20.39 6.25
C ASN A 386 24.30 21.52 6.46
N ALA A 387 23.07 21.19 6.88
CA ALA A 387 22.03 22.17 7.16
C ALA A 387 22.35 23.01 8.41
N GLY A 388 23.03 22.44 9.39
CA GLY A 388 23.50 23.15 10.57
C GLY A 388 22.45 23.32 11.68
N PRO A 389 22.83 23.91 12.83
CA PRO A 389 22.04 23.92 14.06
C PRO A 389 20.75 24.75 14.00
N GLU A 390 20.61 25.61 12.98
CA GLU A 390 19.40 26.39 12.73
C GLU A 390 18.27 25.52 12.15
N TYR A 391 18.62 24.53 11.32
CA TYR A 391 17.66 23.73 10.54
C TYR A 391 17.62 22.26 10.95
N CYS A 392 18.63 21.74 11.65
CA CYS A 392 18.63 20.38 12.20
C CYS A 392 18.91 20.36 13.71
N ALA A 393 18.02 19.71 14.48
CA ALA A 393 18.14 19.61 15.93
C ALA A 393 19.39 18.84 16.38
N LEU A 394 19.76 17.75 15.69
CA LEU A 394 20.94 16.95 16.03
C LEU A 394 22.26 17.72 15.83
N ALA A 395 22.29 18.67 14.89
CA ALA A 395 23.46 19.51 14.61
C ALA A 395 23.72 20.58 15.70
N LYS A 396 22.85 20.72 16.70
CA LYS A 396 23.08 21.59 17.85
C LYS A 396 24.14 20.97 18.78
N PRO A 397 25.20 21.72 19.14
CA PRO A 397 26.18 21.23 20.10
C PRO A 397 25.54 20.98 21.47
N LYS A 398 25.79 19.82 22.08
CA LYS A 398 25.27 19.46 23.42
C LYS A 398 26.04 20.10 24.58
N LYS A 399 27.15 20.78 24.30
CA LYS A 399 27.97 21.49 25.29
C LYS A 399 28.13 22.94 24.87
N ASP A 400 27.91 23.87 25.80
CA ASP A 400 28.12 25.30 25.56
C ASP A 400 29.57 25.58 25.16
N GLY A 401 29.75 26.36 24.09
CA GLY A 401 31.07 26.70 23.55
C GLY A 401 31.77 25.58 22.78
N ALA A 402 31.10 24.47 22.49
CA ALA A 402 31.65 23.42 21.65
C ALA A 402 31.73 23.82 20.17
N ASN A 403 32.67 23.17 19.45
CA ASN A 403 32.81 23.30 18.00
C ASN A 403 31.56 22.80 17.27
N GLN A 404 31.46 23.15 15.99
CA GLN A 404 30.43 22.64 15.09
C GLN A 404 30.40 21.09 15.13
N VAL A 405 29.21 20.52 15.27
CA VAL A 405 28.99 19.08 15.27
C VAL A 405 29.40 18.49 13.92
N THR A 406 30.25 17.46 13.94
CA THR A 406 30.66 16.75 12.72
C THR A 406 29.82 15.49 12.48
N LEU A 407 29.87 14.93 11.26
CA LEU A 407 29.21 13.65 10.95
C LEU A 407 29.68 12.54 11.90
N LYS A 408 30.98 12.47 12.20
CA LYS A 408 31.54 11.49 13.11
C LYS A 408 31.01 11.63 14.54
N ASP A 409 30.78 12.87 14.99
CA ASP A 409 30.16 13.12 16.30
C ASP A 409 28.72 12.61 16.33
N LEU A 410 27.94 12.83 15.26
CA LEU A 410 26.58 12.30 15.14
C LEU A 410 26.56 10.78 15.06
N GLU A 411 27.42 10.16 14.27
CA GLU A 411 27.54 8.69 14.19
C GLU A 411 27.80 8.10 15.58
N THR A 412 28.75 8.67 16.32
CA THR A 412 29.11 8.21 17.68
C THR A 412 27.93 8.36 18.65
N ARG A 413 27.22 9.49 18.57
CA ARG A 413 26.05 9.80 19.40
C ARG A 413 24.87 8.86 19.12
N MET A 414 24.56 8.63 17.84
CA MET A 414 23.47 7.75 17.43
C MET A 414 23.78 6.28 17.72
N ASP A 415 25.03 5.84 17.52
CA ASP A 415 25.46 4.49 17.91
C ASP A 415 25.33 4.27 19.43
N ALA A 416 25.72 5.25 20.23
CA ALA A 416 25.54 5.21 21.68
C ALA A 416 24.06 5.15 22.07
N LEU A 417 23.19 5.94 21.43
CA LEU A 417 21.75 5.90 21.67
C LEU A 417 21.15 4.53 21.31
N LEU A 418 21.42 4.01 20.11
CA LEU A 418 20.92 2.71 19.66
C LEU A 418 21.44 1.57 20.55
N THR A 419 22.72 1.59 20.90
CA THR A 419 23.32 0.63 21.84
C THR A 419 22.67 0.71 23.23
N SER A 420 22.31 1.90 23.69
CA SER A 420 21.59 2.06 24.97
C SER A 420 20.23 1.36 24.94
N LEU A 421 19.51 1.44 23.81
CA LEU A 421 18.21 0.80 23.62
C LEU A 421 18.31 -0.73 23.47
N VAL A 422 19.43 -1.24 22.94
CA VAL A 422 19.73 -2.68 22.95
C VAL A 422 19.89 -3.17 24.39
N ASN A 423 20.60 -2.42 25.22
CA ASN A 423 20.84 -2.80 26.61
C ASN A 423 19.58 -2.66 27.47
N ARG A 424 18.80 -1.59 27.26
CA ARG A 424 17.57 -1.33 28.01
C ARG A 424 16.64 -0.36 27.26
N PRO A 425 15.39 -0.76 26.97
CA PRO A 425 14.37 0.15 26.45
C PRO A 425 14.10 1.33 27.40
N VAL A 426 13.68 2.47 26.84
CA VAL A 426 13.37 3.68 27.60
C VAL A 426 11.87 3.72 27.90
N PRO A 427 11.45 3.78 29.19
CA PRO A 427 10.04 3.94 29.53
C PRO A 427 9.54 5.34 29.16
N ALA A 428 8.29 5.43 28.75
CA ALA A 428 7.63 6.68 28.40
C ALA A 428 6.16 6.67 28.86
N TYR A 429 5.54 7.84 28.80
CA TYR A 429 4.12 8.02 29.10
C TYR A 429 3.54 9.03 28.13
N LEU A 430 2.41 8.69 27.52
CA LEU A 430 1.62 9.62 26.72
C LEU A 430 0.22 9.76 27.33
N PRO A 431 -0.36 10.96 27.35
CA PRO A 431 -1.75 11.13 27.78
C PRO A 431 -2.77 10.34 26.94
N SER A 432 -2.47 10.10 25.65
CA SER A 432 -3.34 9.39 24.72
C SER A 432 -3.34 7.87 24.93
N SER A 433 -2.16 7.25 25.04
CA SER A 433 -2.03 5.78 25.14
C SER A 433 -1.66 5.26 26.55
N GLY A 434 -1.26 6.14 27.47
CA GLY A 434 -0.84 5.77 28.82
C GLY A 434 0.62 5.31 28.88
N PRO A 435 0.95 4.23 29.63
CA PRO A 435 2.32 3.69 29.68
C PRO A 435 2.77 3.16 28.33
N THR A 436 3.94 3.60 27.88
CA THR A 436 4.57 3.14 26.63
C THR A 436 6.09 3.04 26.81
N MET A 437 6.81 2.62 25.77
CA MET A 437 8.26 2.48 25.79
C MET A 437 8.86 2.69 24.39
N VAL A 438 10.05 3.27 24.36
CA VAL A 438 10.89 3.32 23.17
C VAL A 438 11.82 2.10 23.19
N THR A 439 11.66 1.21 22.21
CA THR A 439 12.51 0.02 22.06
C THR A 439 13.49 0.21 20.90
N TYR A 440 14.58 -0.57 20.89
CA TYR A 440 15.45 -0.63 19.72
C TYR A 440 14.66 -1.03 18.47
N SER A 441 13.80 -2.06 18.56
CA SER A 441 13.11 -2.59 17.39
C SER A 441 12.16 -1.58 16.77
N SER A 442 11.29 -0.97 17.59
CA SER A 442 10.35 0.06 17.11
C SER A 442 11.07 1.30 16.59
N LEU A 443 12.15 1.73 17.24
CA LEU A 443 12.93 2.86 16.73
C LEU A 443 13.58 2.53 15.38
N VAL A 444 14.22 1.38 15.22
CA VAL A 444 14.88 1.03 13.95
C VAL A 444 13.88 0.86 12.80
N ASP A 445 12.70 0.28 13.05
CA ASP A 445 11.63 0.23 12.05
C ASP A 445 11.19 1.64 11.64
N SER A 446 11.03 2.55 12.61
CA SER A 446 10.71 3.97 12.35
C SER A 446 11.83 4.71 11.61
N LEU A 447 13.11 4.42 11.91
CA LEU A 447 14.24 4.96 11.16
C LEU A 447 14.21 4.48 9.71
N TYR A 448 13.93 3.18 9.48
CA TYR A 448 13.83 2.63 8.13
C TYR A 448 12.68 3.27 7.35
N GLY A 449 11.50 3.39 7.95
CA GLY A 449 10.35 4.08 7.37
C GLY A 449 10.70 5.54 7.00
N ALA A 450 11.37 6.27 7.88
CA ALA A 450 11.78 7.64 7.60
C ALA A 450 12.73 7.77 6.39
N MET A 451 13.53 6.76 6.08
CA MET A 451 14.41 6.83 4.91
C MET A 451 13.64 6.84 3.58
N TYR A 452 12.35 6.46 3.56
CA TYR A 452 11.51 6.52 2.36
C TYR A 452 11.16 7.96 1.96
N ASN A 453 11.12 8.91 2.89
CA ASN A 453 10.78 10.30 2.60
C ASN A 453 11.57 11.29 3.47
N ALA A 454 12.50 11.99 2.85
CA ALA A 454 13.36 12.98 3.51
C ALA A 454 12.63 14.19 4.11
N ARG A 455 11.37 14.44 3.75
CA ARG A 455 10.57 15.54 4.33
C ARG A 455 10.28 15.36 5.82
N SER A 456 10.25 14.12 6.32
CA SER A 456 10.00 13.84 7.74
C SER A 456 11.26 13.93 8.61
N TRP A 457 12.44 14.05 8.01
CA TRP A 457 13.73 14.02 8.71
C TRP A 457 13.92 15.14 9.75
N PRO A 458 13.43 16.38 9.58
CA PRO A 458 13.49 17.38 10.64
C PRO A 458 12.77 16.96 11.92
N ALA A 459 11.57 16.38 11.80
CA ALA A 459 10.79 15.88 12.93
C ALA A 459 11.50 14.71 13.61
N LEU A 460 12.06 13.78 12.82
CA LEU A 460 12.83 12.66 13.35
C LEU A 460 14.12 13.12 14.05
N ALA A 461 14.86 14.08 13.48
CA ALA A 461 16.06 14.61 14.10
C ALA A 461 15.76 15.32 15.43
N GLN A 462 14.64 16.03 15.52
CA GLN A 462 14.18 16.60 16.78
C GLN A 462 13.89 15.50 17.81
N SER A 463 13.13 14.48 17.40
CA SER A 463 12.79 13.32 18.24
C SER A 463 14.02 12.60 18.81
N LEU A 464 15.02 12.33 17.96
CA LEU A 464 16.27 11.70 18.37
C LEU A 464 17.09 12.61 19.29
N SER A 465 17.16 13.90 19.01
CA SER A 465 17.87 14.87 19.85
C SER A 465 17.27 14.95 21.26
N GLU A 466 15.94 14.99 21.37
CA GLU A 466 15.24 15.01 22.66
C GLU A 466 15.42 13.69 23.42
N LEU A 467 15.39 12.56 22.70
CA LEU A 467 15.61 11.25 23.28
C LEU A 467 17.03 11.12 23.86
N GLU A 468 18.05 11.67 23.20
CA GLU A 468 19.43 11.75 23.75
C GLU A 468 19.51 12.58 25.04
N ASP A 469 18.63 13.58 25.20
CA ASP A 469 18.53 14.39 26.42
C ASP A 469 17.71 13.70 27.53
N GLY A 470 17.23 12.48 27.27
CA GLY A 470 16.40 11.70 28.20
C GLY A 470 14.91 12.04 28.15
N ASN A 471 14.48 12.89 27.21
CA ASN A 471 13.06 13.17 26.98
C ASN A 471 12.50 12.24 25.90
N ALA A 472 11.81 11.17 26.33
CA ALA A 472 11.24 10.18 25.42
C ALA A 472 9.87 10.57 24.83
N THR A 473 9.30 11.74 25.17
CA THR A 473 7.91 12.07 24.83
C THR A 473 7.65 12.13 23.33
N LEU A 474 8.49 12.86 22.57
CA LEU A 474 8.32 12.97 21.12
C LEU A 474 8.58 11.63 20.43
N ALA A 475 9.67 10.94 20.79
CA ALA A 475 9.97 9.61 20.27
C ALA A 475 8.84 8.61 20.52
N ALA A 476 8.30 8.55 21.74
CA ALA A 476 7.16 7.70 22.05
C ALA A 476 5.91 8.11 21.25
N THR A 477 5.67 9.41 21.05
CA THR A 477 4.53 9.88 20.24
C THR A 477 4.63 9.43 18.78
N LEU A 478 5.80 9.57 18.15
CA LEU A 478 6.03 9.17 16.76
C LEU A 478 5.93 7.63 16.59
N LEU A 479 6.39 6.88 17.59
CA LEU A 479 6.32 5.41 17.59
C LEU A 479 4.89 4.89 17.87
N GLU A 480 4.19 5.47 18.83
CA GLU A 480 2.81 5.08 19.13
C GLU A 480 1.89 5.37 17.94
N THR A 481 2.07 6.48 17.24
CA THR A 481 1.27 6.78 16.04
C THR A 481 1.51 5.83 14.86
N SER A 482 2.58 5.02 14.88
CA SER A 482 2.96 4.08 13.81
C SER A 482 2.78 2.60 14.16
N THR A 483 2.33 2.28 15.37
CA THR A 483 2.32 0.89 15.89
C THR A 483 0.95 0.22 15.92
N TRP A 484 -0.12 0.97 15.61
CA TRP A 484 -1.49 0.48 15.73
C TRP A 484 -2.15 0.30 14.36
N TRP A 485 -2.68 -0.89 14.11
CA TRP A 485 -3.58 -1.15 12.99
C TRP A 485 -5.04 -0.92 13.40
N TYR A 486 -5.35 -1.13 14.68
CA TYR A 486 -6.61 -0.74 15.29
C TYR A 486 -6.49 0.67 15.88
N ASP A 487 -7.38 1.58 15.49
CA ASP A 487 -7.48 2.87 16.16
C ASP A 487 -8.30 2.74 17.46
N PRO A 488 -7.69 2.92 18.65
CA PRO A 488 -8.40 2.85 19.93
C PRO A 488 -9.34 4.03 20.18
N GLU A 489 -9.20 5.14 19.44
CA GLU A 489 -10.03 6.33 19.54
C GLU A 489 -11.28 6.24 18.63
N GLU A 490 -11.27 5.39 17.60
CA GLU A 490 -12.43 5.19 16.74
C GLU A 490 -13.51 4.32 17.41
N PRO A 491 -14.80 4.73 17.35
CA PRO A 491 -15.89 3.91 17.86
C PRO A 491 -16.00 2.61 17.05
N CYS A 492 -16.31 1.51 17.73
CA CYS A 492 -16.50 0.21 17.06
C CYS A 492 -17.55 0.32 15.94
N SER A 493 -17.10 0.26 14.69
CA SER A 493 -18.00 0.29 13.54
C SER A 493 -18.80 -1.01 13.44
N ALA A 494 -20.10 -0.90 13.12
CA ALA A 494 -20.95 -2.04 12.78
C ALA A 494 -20.56 -2.68 11.43
N ASN A 495 -19.83 -1.94 10.59
CA ASN A 495 -19.28 -2.42 9.33
C ASN A 495 -17.77 -2.59 9.51
N PRO A 496 -17.25 -3.81 9.63
CA PRO A 496 -15.81 -4.02 9.74
C PRO A 496 -15.12 -3.43 8.50
N VAL A 497 -14.14 -2.56 8.73
CA VAL A 497 -13.21 -2.10 7.70
C VAL A 497 -12.53 -3.36 7.13
N PRO A 498 -12.31 -3.48 5.81
CA PRO A 498 -11.48 -4.54 5.26
C PRO A 498 -10.16 -4.53 6.01
N GLY A 499 -9.81 -5.64 6.68
CA GLY A 499 -8.58 -5.69 7.46
C GLY A 499 -7.37 -5.39 6.59
N SER A 500 -6.32 -4.79 7.18
CA SER A 500 -5.05 -4.53 6.51
C SER A 500 -4.54 -5.76 5.71
N ASP A 501 -3.98 -5.49 4.54
CA ASP A 501 -3.56 -6.43 3.50
C ASP A 501 -2.09 -6.88 3.62
N ASN A 502 -1.46 -6.66 4.77
CA ASN A 502 -0.08 -7.12 5.01
C ASN A 502 0.09 -8.63 4.79
N GLU A 503 -0.91 -9.45 5.12
CA GLU A 503 -0.85 -10.87 4.79
C GLU A 503 -0.93 -11.15 3.30
N LEU A 504 -1.74 -10.38 2.56
CA LEU A 504 -1.81 -10.51 1.11
C LEU A 504 -0.45 -10.18 0.49
N GLY A 505 0.20 -9.09 0.92
CA GLY A 505 1.55 -8.74 0.44
C GLY A 505 2.52 -9.92 0.59
N ASN A 506 2.51 -10.59 1.75
CA ASN A 506 3.31 -11.80 1.97
C ASN A 506 2.90 -12.95 1.02
N ILE A 507 1.61 -13.20 0.84
CA ILE A 507 1.12 -14.23 -0.10
C ILE A 507 1.60 -13.96 -1.52
N VAL A 508 1.60 -12.70 -1.97
CA VAL A 508 2.09 -12.31 -3.30
C VAL A 508 3.59 -12.54 -3.44
N ILE A 509 4.41 -12.05 -2.50
CA ILE A 509 5.87 -12.25 -2.48
C ILE A 509 6.21 -13.75 -2.56
N CYS A 510 5.46 -14.58 -1.83
CA CYS A 510 5.68 -16.01 -1.79
C CYS A 510 5.17 -16.73 -3.04
N ALA A 511 4.07 -16.27 -3.65
CA ALA A 511 3.60 -16.78 -4.92
C ALA A 511 4.61 -16.50 -6.05
N ASP A 512 5.24 -15.33 -6.05
CA ASP A 512 6.21 -14.96 -7.08
C ASP A 512 7.54 -15.72 -6.97
N SER A 513 7.88 -16.21 -5.78
CA SER A 513 9.11 -16.97 -5.47
C SER A 513 8.88 -18.47 -5.18
N TYR A 514 7.68 -19.01 -5.42
CA TYR A 514 7.26 -20.34 -4.94
C TYR A 514 8.17 -21.50 -5.39
N ASP A 515 8.75 -21.40 -6.58
CA ASP A 515 9.61 -22.41 -7.22
C ASP A 515 11.10 -22.12 -7.04
N ALA A 516 11.45 -21.19 -6.14
CA ALA A 516 12.82 -20.84 -5.86
C ALA A 516 13.63 -22.07 -5.43
N PRO A 517 14.76 -22.38 -6.12
CA PRO A 517 15.59 -23.52 -5.80
C PRO A 517 16.39 -23.26 -4.52
N GLY A 518 16.87 -24.35 -3.89
CA GLY A 518 17.80 -24.28 -2.78
C GLY A 518 17.24 -24.84 -1.46
N PRO A 519 18.04 -24.77 -0.38
CA PRO A 519 17.64 -25.24 0.94
C PRO A 519 16.50 -24.38 1.53
N ASP A 520 15.73 -25.02 2.42
CA ASP A 520 14.62 -24.39 3.15
C ASP A 520 14.59 -24.79 4.63
N ASP A 521 15.71 -25.27 5.16
CA ASP A 521 15.83 -25.58 6.58
C ASP A 521 16.05 -24.32 7.41
N LEU A 522 15.76 -24.39 8.71
CA LEU A 522 15.85 -23.23 9.59
C LEU A 522 17.28 -22.74 9.84
N ASP A 523 18.33 -23.49 9.48
CA ASP A 523 19.72 -23.04 9.62
C ASP A 523 20.08 -22.11 8.45
N TRP A 524 19.57 -22.40 7.24
CA TRP A 524 19.64 -21.48 6.11
C TRP A 524 18.91 -20.15 6.40
N TRP A 525 17.69 -20.20 6.93
CA TRP A 525 16.94 -18.97 7.27
C TRP A 525 17.59 -18.17 8.40
N LEU A 526 18.19 -18.84 9.40
CA LEU A 526 18.95 -18.15 10.43
C LEU A 526 20.17 -17.44 9.83
N SER A 527 20.86 -18.10 8.90
CA SER A 527 22.01 -17.52 8.20
C SER A 527 21.58 -16.34 7.32
N LEU A 528 20.44 -16.47 6.63
CA LEU A 528 19.87 -15.37 5.84
C LEU A 528 19.57 -14.16 6.72
N TRP A 529 18.89 -14.36 7.86
CA TRP A 529 18.57 -13.29 8.79
C TRP A 529 19.83 -12.55 9.26
N GLY A 530 20.83 -13.30 9.75
CA GLY A 530 22.10 -12.73 10.21
C GLY A 530 22.85 -11.97 9.11
N ASN A 531 22.89 -12.52 7.90
CA ASN A 531 23.54 -11.89 6.74
C ASN A 531 22.82 -10.60 6.31
N MET A 532 21.49 -10.61 6.27
CA MET A 532 20.71 -9.43 5.91
C MET A 532 20.90 -8.30 6.92
N THR A 533 20.84 -8.60 8.23
CA THR A 533 21.05 -7.60 9.29
C THR A 533 22.50 -7.12 9.37
N THR A 534 23.48 -7.97 9.03
CA THR A 534 24.90 -7.55 8.94
C THR A 534 25.13 -6.65 7.73
N LYS A 535 24.48 -6.94 6.60
CA LYS A 535 24.57 -6.11 5.40
C LYS A 535 23.93 -4.74 5.58
N SER A 536 22.76 -4.70 6.23
CA SER A 536 22.09 -3.46 6.61
C SER A 536 21.42 -3.61 7.96
N TRP A 537 21.93 -2.91 8.96
CA TRP A 537 21.38 -2.94 10.31
C TRP A 537 19.97 -2.32 10.38
N ILE A 538 19.68 -1.35 9.50
CA ILE A 538 18.42 -0.61 9.46
C ILE A 538 17.35 -1.34 8.66
N ALA A 539 17.68 -1.90 7.49
CA ALA A 539 16.69 -2.54 6.61
C ALA A 539 16.63 -4.07 6.76
N GLY A 540 17.72 -4.72 7.20
CA GLY A 540 17.90 -6.16 7.11
C GLY A 540 16.85 -6.97 7.87
N ASN A 541 16.44 -6.48 9.03
CA ASN A 541 15.45 -7.17 9.87
C ASN A 541 14.04 -7.10 9.28
N SER A 542 13.57 -5.90 8.93
CA SER A 542 12.26 -5.68 8.28
C SER A 542 12.16 -6.46 6.96
N ARG A 543 13.18 -6.37 6.10
CA ARG A 543 13.19 -7.08 4.81
C ARG A 543 13.33 -8.60 4.95
N PHE A 544 13.91 -9.11 6.04
CA PHE A 544 13.92 -10.55 6.32
C PHE A 544 12.51 -11.06 6.68
N TYR A 545 11.79 -10.34 7.54
CA TYR A 545 10.43 -10.73 7.93
C TYR A 545 9.43 -10.66 6.76
N SER A 546 9.76 -9.94 5.70
CA SER A 546 9.00 -9.91 4.43
C SER A 546 9.02 -11.24 3.66
N VAL A 547 10.06 -12.07 3.85
CA VAL A 547 10.30 -13.27 3.03
C VAL A 547 10.21 -14.56 3.83
N LEU A 548 10.39 -14.50 5.15
CA LEU A 548 10.24 -15.66 6.03
C LEU A 548 8.89 -16.40 5.88
N PRO A 549 7.73 -15.73 5.67
CA PRO A 549 6.45 -16.42 5.51
C PRO A 549 6.42 -17.44 4.35
N CYS A 550 7.31 -17.29 3.36
CA CYS A 550 7.32 -18.14 2.17
C CYS A 550 7.69 -19.59 2.42
N ARG A 551 8.29 -19.91 3.59
CA ARG A 551 8.48 -21.28 4.07
C ARG A 551 7.19 -22.10 4.10
N HIS A 552 6.06 -21.44 4.35
CA HIS A 552 4.78 -22.12 4.60
C HIS A 552 3.80 -22.04 3.43
N PHE A 553 4.10 -21.27 2.38
CA PHE A 553 3.17 -21.05 1.27
C PHE A 553 2.73 -22.38 0.62
N LEU A 554 3.68 -23.21 0.20
CA LEU A 554 3.40 -24.50 -0.45
C LEU A 554 2.88 -25.60 0.51
N THR A 555 2.81 -25.31 1.82
CA THR A 555 2.11 -26.20 2.76
C THR A 555 0.60 -26.11 2.58
N TYR A 556 0.09 -24.94 2.20
CA TYR A 556 -1.35 -24.66 2.14
C TYR A 556 -1.88 -24.55 0.71
N TRP A 557 -1.13 -23.92 -0.20
CA TRP A 557 -1.56 -23.77 -1.60
C TRP A 557 -0.76 -24.66 -2.53
N PRO A 558 -1.40 -25.17 -3.61
CA PRO A 558 -0.67 -25.75 -4.72
C PRO A 558 0.14 -24.65 -5.45
N GLN A 559 0.84 -25.06 -6.51
CA GLN A 559 1.60 -24.13 -7.35
C GLN A 559 0.72 -22.95 -7.82
N PRO A 560 1.20 -21.70 -7.67
CA PRO A 560 0.51 -20.52 -8.19
C PRO A 560 0.26 -20.63 -9.70
N ALA A 561 -0.87 -20.11 -10.14
CA ALA A 561 -1.24 -20.08 -11.55
C ALA A 561 -0.64 -18.85 -12.25
N GLY A 562 -0.37 -18.98 -13.56
CA GLY A 562 0.01 -17.84 -14.40
C GLY A 562 1.34 -17.17 -14.09
N VAL A 563 2.25 -17.90 -13.45
CA VAL A 563 3.53 -17.35 -13.03
C VAL A 563 4.45 -17.08 -14.22
N TYR A 564 4.99 -15.86 -14.31
CA TYR A 564 5.91 -15.48 -15.37
C TYR A 564 7.37 -15.81 -15.03
N ARG A 565 8.05 -16.52 -15.94
CA ARG A 565 9.48 -16.88 -15.82
C ARG A 565 10.31 -16.48 -17.05
N GLY A 566 9.69 -15.87 -18.07
CA GLY A 566 10.38 -15.44 -19.30
C GLY A 566 11.29 -14.24 -19.09
N ASP A 567 12.08 -13.91 -20.13
CA ASP A 567 13.05 -12.81 -20.16
C ASP A 567 12.36 -11.44 -20.22
N LEU A 568 13.10 -10.37 -19.87
CA LEU A 568 12.61 -9.00 -19.88
C LEU A 568 13.09 -8.21 -21.12
N ASN A 569 13.66 -8.90 -22.12
CA ASN A 569 14.31 -8.30 -23.28
C ASN A 569 13.50 -8.40 -24.59
N HIS A 570 12.21 -8.75 -24.50
CA HIS A 570 11.31 -8.79 -25.65
C HIS A 570 11.29 -7.41 -26.33
N THR A 571 11.29 -7.37 -27.66
CA THR A 571 11.26 -6.09 -28.39
C THR A 571 9.91 -5.41 -28.15
N LEU A 572 9.95 -4.23 -27.53
CA LEU A 572 8.75 -3.46 -27.22
C LEU A 572 8.37 -2.56 -28.40
N LYS A 573 7.08 -2.28 -28.56
CA LYS A 573 6.60 -1.26 -29.51
C LYS A 573 7.16 0.12 -29.19
N HIS A 574 7.18 0.46 -27.90
CA HIS A 574 7.79 1.67 -27.37
C HIS A 574 8.69 1.35 -26.17
N PRO A 575 9.90 1.93 -26.08
CA PRO A 575 10.74 1.77 -24.91
C PRO A 575 10.08 2.36 -23.65
N VAL A 576 10.38 1.76 -22.49
CA VAL A 576 9.95 2.25 -21.17
C VAL A 576 10.94 3.28 -20.60
N LEU A 577 10.47 4.13 -19.70
CA LEU A 577 11.32 5.02 -18.91
C LEU A 577 11.49 4.44 -17.51
N LEU A 578 12.72 4.19 -17.11
CA LEU A 578 13.10 3.76 -15.77
C LEU A 578 13.55 4.99 -14.97
N ILE A 579 13.17 5.03 -13.69
CA ILE A 579 13.69 5.99 -12.72
C ILE A 579 14.17 5.19 -11.51
N ALA A 580 15.40 5.46 -11.08
CA ALA A 580 15.96 4.80 -9.91
C ALA A 580 16.92 5.74 -9.17
N GLU A 581 16.81 5.76 -7.85
CA GLU A 581 17.45 6.76 -7.02
C GLU A 581 18.76 6.26 -6.40
N THR A 582 19.71 7.18 -6.22
CA THR A 582 21.02 6.85 -5.64
C THR A 582 20.96 6.45 -4.17
N TYR A 583 20.02 7.00 -3.40
CA TYR A 583 19.84 6.70 -1.98
C TYR A 583 18.47 6.09 -1.67
N ASP A 584 17.88 5.35 -2.62
CA ASP A 584 16.64 4.62 -2.38
C ASP A 584 16.84 3.50 -1.34
N PRO A 585 16.17 3.52 -0.17
CA PRO A 585 16.34 2.49 0.87
C PRO A 585 15.63 1.16 0.56
N ALA A 586 14.85 1.08 -0.53
CA ALA A 586 14.02 -0.05 -0.90
C ALA A 586 14.33 -0.60 -2.30
N THR A 587 14.45 0.30 -3.29
CA THR A 587 14.73 -0.02 -4.70
C THR A 587 15.99 0.68 -5.22
N PRO A 588 17.16 0.32 -4.67
CA PRO A 588 18.44 0.98 -4.97
C PRO A 588 18.80 0.98 -6.46
N LEU A 589 19.46 2.05 -6.93
CA LEU A 589 19.87 2.28 -8.33
C LEU A 589 20.47 1.07 -9.07
N ARG A 590 21.17 0.16 -8.37
CA ARG A 590 21.70 -1.06 -9.00
C ARG A 590 20.60 -1.89 -9.66
N ASN A 591 19.39 -1.90 -9.10
CA ASN A 591 18.25 -2.65 -9.63
C ASN A 591 17.83 -2.05 -10.98
N GLY A 592 17.69 -0.72 -11.05
CA GLY A 592 17.44 0.01 -12.30
C GLY A 592 18.50 -0.21 -13.37
N ARG A 593 19.79 -0.19 -13.01
CA ARG A 593 20.89 -0.47 -13.94
C ARG A 593 20.90 -1.92 -14.46
N ARG A 594 20.58 -2.90 -13.60
CA ARG A 594 20.46 -4.30 -14.00
C ARG A 594 19.26 -4.51 -14.94
N LEU A 595 18.13 -3.87 -14.64
CA LEU A 595 16.97 -3.92 -15.53
C LEU A 595 17.29 -3.26 -16.89
N LEU A 596 17.92 -2.08 -16.89
CA LEU A 596 18.37 -1.40 -18.12
C LEU A 596 19.28 -2.32 -18.94
N GLN A 597 20.22 -3.02 -18.29
CA GLN A 597 21.12 -3.96 -18.97
C GLN A 597 20.37 -5.11 -19.65
N GLU A 598 19.35 -5.69 -19.00
CA GLU A 598 18.54 -6.77 -19.58
C GLU A 598 17.63 -6.25 -20.70
N MET A 599 16.96 -5.12 -20.50
CA MET A 599 16.02 -4.54 -21.48
C MET A 599 16.75 -3.94 -22.70
N GLY A 600 18.01 -3.51 -22.55
CA GLY A 600 18.80 -2.90 -23.60
C GLY A 600 18.10 -1.69 -24.20
N LYS A 601 17.92 -1.67 -25.53
CA LYS A 601 17.27 -0.55 -26.24
C LYS A 601 15.80 -0.32 -25.88
N ASN A 602 15.15 -1.28 -25.21
CA ASN A 602 13.76 -1.19 -24.78
C ASN A 602 13.57 -0.31 -23.53
N ALA A 603 14.64 0.26 -22.98
CA ALA A 603 14.55 1.14 -21.83
C ALA A 603 15.50 2.35 -21.94
N ARG A 604 15.20 3.38 -21.16
CA ARG A 604 16.10 4.48 -20.79
C ARG A 604 16.00 4.71 -19.30
N LEU A 605 17.12 5.00 -18.65
CA LEU A 605 17.18 5.19 -17.20
C LEU A 605 17.45 6.65 -16.84
N ILE A 606 16.67 7.20 -15.92
CA ILE A 606 17.04 8.37 -15.15
C ILE A 606 17.70 7.87 -13.86
N ALA A 607 18.99 8.13 -13.71
CA ALA A 607 19.67 7.99 -12.43
C ALA A 607 19.35 9.23 -11.59
N HIS A 608 18.40 9.09 -10.67
CA HIS A 608 17.91 10.19 -9.86
C HIS A 608 18.78 10.36 -8.61
N HIS A 609 19.56 11.44 -8.56
CA HIS A 609 20.41 11.82 -7.45
C HIS A 609 19.61 12.59 -6.40
N GLY A 610 18.90 11.85 -5.55
CA GLY A 610 18.08 12.36 -4.45
C GLY A 610 17.98 11.35 -3.31
N TYR A 611 17.24 11.72 -2.27
CA TYR A 611 17.00 10.89 -1.08
C TYR A 611 15.52 10.51 -0.94
N GLY A 612 15.27 9.25 -0.61
CA GLY A 612 13.92 8.72 -0.50
C GLY A 612 13.70 7.55 -1.45
N HIS A 613 12.56 6.90 -1.29
CA HIS A 613 12.13 5.82 -2.16
C HIS A 613 11.44 6.40 -3.40
N SER A 614 11.78 5.96 -4.62
CA SER A 614 11.30 6.52 -5.91
C SER A 614 11.62 8.02 -6.06
N SER A 615 11.18 8.67 -7.15
CA SER A 615 11.49 10.06 -7.48
C SER A 615 10.73 11.12 -6.63
N ARG A 616 10.58 10.85 -5.33
CA ARG A 616 9.93 11.71 -4.33
C ARG A 616 10.72 12.98 -4.03
N ASP A 617 12.04 12.88 -4.00
CA ASP A 617 12.89 14.05 -3.91
C ASP A 617 12.76 14.79 -5.24
N THR A 618 12.08 15.93 -5.23
CA THR A 618 11.62 16.55 -6.47
C THR A 618 12.81 17.03 -7.30
N SER A 619 12.77 16.80 -8.61
CA SER A 619 13.79 17.22 -9.55
C SER A 619 13.14 17.73 -10.83
N ASN A 620 13.33 19.00 -11.16
CA ASN A 620 12.85 19.58 -12.41
C ASN A 620 13.39 18.83 -13.64
N CYS A 621 14.62 18.32 -13.57
CA CYS A 621 15.22 17.48 -14.63
C CYS A 621 14.40 16.20 -14.84
N THR A 622 14.13 15.46 -13.75
CA THR A 622 13.37 14.21 -13.81
C THR A 622 11.96 14.45 -14.32
N GLU A 623 11.28 15.46 -13.79
CA GLU A 623 9.91 15.80 -14.18
C GLU A 623 9.80 16.26 -15.63
N THR A 624 10.77 17.05 -16.12
CA THR A 624 10.78 17.51 -17.52
C THR A 624 10.89 16.33 -18.49
N ILE A 625 11.78 15.38 -18.21
CA ILE A 625 11.94 14.18 -19.04
C ILE A 625 10.69 13.30 -18.96
N ALA A 626 10.20 13.03 -17.74
CA ALA A 626 9.01 12.20 -17.52
C ALA A 626 7.77 12.78 -18.22
N ARG A 627 7.56 14.10 -18.15
CA ARG A 627 6.46 14.79 -18.84
C ARG A 627 6.61 14.72 -20.35
N ALA A 628 7.80 15.00 -20.88
CA ALA A 628 8.06 14.90 -22.32
C ALA A 628 7.80 13.48 -22.85
N TYR A 629 8.14 12.46 -22.06
CA TYR A 629 7.86 11.07 -22.36
C TYR A 629 6.35 10.75 -22.35
N ILE A 630 5.62 11.09 -21.29
CA ILE A 630 4.18 10.81 -21.18
C ILE A 630 3.38 11.55 -22.27
N MET A 631 3.70 12.83 -22.51
CA MET A 631 3.00 13.64 -23.49
C MET A 631 3.31 13.22 -24.93
N ASN A 632 4.60 13.08 -25.25
CA ASN A 632 5.07 13.02 -26.64
C ASN A 632 5.78 11.70 -26.99
N GLY A 633 6.21 10.91 -26.01
CA GLY A 633 7.08 9.75 -26.21
C GLY A 633 8.55 10.07 -26.40
N THR A 634 8.96 11.30 -26.07
CA THR A 634 10.35 11.71 -26.15
C THR A 634 11.13 11.07 -24.99
N LEU A 635 12.20 10.36 -25.32
CA LEU A 635 13.13 9.78 -24.36
C LEU A 635 14.52 10.39 -24.55
N PRO A 636 15.39 10.36 -23.51
CA PRO A 636 16.79 10.71 -23.68
C PRO A 636 17.51 9.82 -24.70
N ASP A 637 18.45 10.41 -25.44
CA ASP A 637 19.28 9.67 -26.41
C ASP A 637 20.21 8.68 -25.69
N GLU A 638 20.82 9.13 -24.59
CA GLU A 638 21.70 8.35 -23.74
C GLU A 638 20.94 7.26 -22.99
N ALA A 639 21.55 6.08 -22.79
CA ALA A 639 20.93 4.96 -22.10
C ALA A 639 20.62 5.27 -20.62
N GLU A 640 21.48 6.07 -19.97
CA GLU A 640 21.34 6.53 -18.59
C GLU A 640 21.60 8.03 -18.53
N THR A 641 20.70 8.80 -17.93
CA THR A 641 20.80 10.26 -17.75
C THR A 641 20.76 10.59 -16.27
N ALA A 642 21.70 11.41 -15.79
CA ALA A 642 21.73 11.87 -14.41
C ALA A 642 20.81 13.09 -14.21
N CYS A 643 19.90 13.01 -13.23
CA CYS A 643 19.10 14.13 -12.76
C CYS A 643 19.31 14.31 -11.25
N TYR A 644 19.33 15.55 -10.77
CA TYR A 644 19.57 15.86 -9.35
C TYR A 644 18.32 16.45 -8.71
N ALA A 645 18.07 16.10 -7.45
CA ALA A 645 17.05 16.74 -6.64
C ALA A 645 17.29 18.26 -6.57
N ASP A 646 16.20 19.04 -6.61
CA ASP A 646 16.25 20.50 -6.67
C ASP A 646 16.66 21.14 -5.32
N GLU A 647 16.34 20.45 -4.23
CA GLU A 647 16.54 20.93 -2.86
C GLU A 647 17.30 19.87 -2.04
N LYS A 648 17.78 20.27 -0.86
CA LYS A 648 18.46 19.39 0.08
C LYS A 648 17.56 19.08 1.29
N PRO A 649 17.65 17.86 1.86
CA PRO A 649 16.97 17.55 3.11
C PRO A 649 17.23 18.59 4.20
N TYR A 650 16.27 18.78 5.11
CA TYR A 650 16.22 19.85 6.13
C TYR A 650 16.07 21.29 5.60
N LEU A 651 16.29 21.52 4.29
CA LEU A 651 16.23 22.86 3.68
C LEU A 651 15.06 23.03 2.70
N TYR A 652 14.15 22.05 2.63
CA TYR A 652 12.96 22.09 1.79
C TYR A 652 12.13 23.36 2.05
N GLY A 653 11.85 24.12 0.99
CA GLY A 653 11.05 25.35 1.03
C GLY A 653 11.75 26.57 1.61
N VAL A 654 12.93 26.42 2.24
CA VAL A 654 13.64 27.53 2.91
C VAL A 654 14.06 28.61 1.92
N GLN A 655 14.57 28.23 0.75
CA GLN A 655 14.99 29.21 -0.26
C GLN A 655 13.81 30.02 -0.83
N LYS A 656 12.66 29.36 -1.06
CA LYS A 656 11.43 30.01 -1.54
C LYS A 656 10.88 31.01 -0.51
N GLN A 657 11.01 30.69 0.78
CA GLN A 657 10.58 31.56 1.88
C GLN A 657 11.52 32.76 2.12
N LYS A 658 12.83 32.63 1.89
CA LYS A 658 13.79 33.75 1.98
C LYS A 658 13.51 34.85 0.94
N VAL A 659 12.93 34.49 -0.21
CA VAL A 659 12.52 35.46 -1.26
C VAL A 659 11.20 36.17 -0.89
N ALA A 660 10.34 35.55 -0.08
CA ALA A 660 9.03 36.06 0.33
C ALA A 660 9.04 36.89 1.64
N ALA A 661 10.15 37.55 1.96
CA ALA A 661 10.46 38.12 3.27
C ALA A 661 9.33 38.97 3.92
N ALA A 662 8.73 38.44 4.99
CA ALA A 662 8.10 39.17 6.12
C ALA A 662 7.54 38.23 7.23
N VAL A 663 7.50 36.91 7.03
CA VAL A 663 6.87 35.97 7.99
C VAL A 663 7.94 35.13 8.70
N PRO A 664 7.94 35.04 10.05
CA PRO A 664 8.83 34.13 10.76
C PRO A 664 8.63 32.69 10.29
N VAL A 665 9.73 31.93 10.20
CA VAL A 665 9.74 30.50 9.82
C VAL A 665 8.83 29.75 10.79
N LYS A 666 7.62 29.39 10.35
CA LYS A 666 6.74 28.52 11.13
C LYS A 666 7.24 27.10 10.91
N THR A 667 8.07 26.61 11.83
CA THR A 667 8.44 25.19 11.87
C THR A 667 7.16 24.35 11.92
N GLN A 668 7.00 23.45 10.94
CA GLN A 668 5.90 22.48 10.94
C GLN A 668 5.93 21.69 12.25
N ASP A 669 4.77 21.43 12.84
CA ASP A 669 4.66 20.58 14.03
C ASP A 669 5.27 19.20 13.71
N PRO A 670 6.27 18.71 14.47
CA PRO A 670 6.92 17.44 14.19
C PRO A 670 5.92 16.26 14.20
N VAL A 671 4.86 16.33 15.00
CA VAL A 671 3.84 15.27 15.02
C VAL A 671 3.01 15.30 13.74
N GLU A 672 2.63 16.47 13.23
CA GLU A 672 1.89 16.59 11.97
C GLU A 672 2.74 16.16 10.78
N ALA A 673 4.00 16.60 10.71
CA ALA A 673 4.94 16.15 9.68
C ALA A 673 5.10 14.61 9.68
N TRP A 674 5.07 14.00 10.86
CA TRP A 674 5.13 12.55 11.00
C TRP A 674 3.82 11.86 10.60
N ARG A 675 2.65 12.43 10.90
CA ARG A 675 1.36 11.90 10.41
C ARG A 675 1.28 11.92 8.88
N GLU A 676 1.72 13.01 8.26
CA GLU A 676 1.82 13.10 6.79
C GLU A 676 2.73 12.00 6.24
N HIS A 677 3.86 11.76 6.90
CA HIS A 677 4.80 10.70 6.55
C HIS A 677 4.18 9.29 6.64
N LEU A 678 3.48 8.97 7.73
CA LEU A 678 2.82 7.67 7.90
C LEU A 678 1.67 7.48 6.91
N ALA A 679 0.88 8.54 6.66
CA ALA A 679 -0.16 8.51 5.66
C ALA A 679 0.40 8.26 4.25
N GLU A 680 1.63 8.68 3.99
CA GLU A 680 2.34 8.37 2.75
C GLU A 680 2.92 6.95 2.70
N LEU A 681 3.53 6.49 3.80
CA LEU A 681 4.11 5.16 3.90
C LEU A 681 3.06 4.05 3.72
N SER A 682 1.87 4.25 4.29
CA SER A 682 0.79 3.24 4.33
C SER A 682 0.39 2.62 2.98
N TYR A 683 0.68 3.26 1.84
CA TYR A 683 0.39 2.71 0.52
C TYR A 683 1.62 2.22 -0.25
N LEU A 684 2.83 2.61 0.17
CA LEU A 684 4.10 2.23 -0.48
C LEU A 684 4.67 0.96 0.09
N ASP A 685 4.57 0.87 1.40
CA ASP A 685 4.91 -0.29 2.16
C ASP A 685 3.84 -0.41 3.26
N PRO A 686 2.69 -1.06 3.00
CA PRO A 686 1.60 -1.17 3.99
C PRO A 686 2.02 -1.88 5.29
N ARG A 687 3.24 -2.43 5.32
CA ARG A 687 3.85 -3.13 6.46
C ARG A 687 4.65 -2.19 7.38
N LEU A 688 5.02 -1.00 6.91
CA LEU A 688 5.74 0.05 7.63
C LEU A 688 4.78 1.20 7.95
#